data_AF-A0A8T5R3T9-F1
#
_entry.id   AF-A0A8T5R3T9-F1
#
_cell.length_a   1.000
_cell.length_b   1.000
_cell.length_c   1.000
_cell.angle_alpha   90.00
_cell.angle_beta   90.00
_cell.angle_gamma   90.00
#
_symmetry.space_group_name_H-M   'P 1'
#
loop_
_entity.id
_entity.type
_entity.pdbx_description
1 polymer ?
#
loop_
_entity_poly.entity_id
_entity_poly.type
_entity_poly.pdbx_seq_one_letter_code
_entity_poly.pdbx_strand_id
1 'polypeptide(L)'
;MAFEPASALIGLREGMEIFLVVGILLGILRRLGHGDRASVVWIGFAAGAATAAVVGVLLVNTVAEWFEASGGAMLFEVIVALAAVAVLTWMVLWMQRHAKTMVSDLKARTEAAATSGKWFAIGFLAYVTVIREGLEIVLFYSALAAQSDWGSILLSGLVGFAVSGVLALLVFRFMVKVDVRRFFAVSGLFLILIAAGLLVHVVHALSDLGWLPHAAPLWDTSATLPDEDHWLGGPLHAFMGYEDRPTALQLLLYLGYILGVGGWYLTRLSADDRQKRTGTTAAILFVLLLALFAIGGAVSTATDDHEEATGAHDALDHKALTAGGVAALEPYDGKVGILIRQHGEWVHYNASTYESVKAFVDGIWPYTGLPPELLKVDEGTYFIDDAHPWSDEVHIDTELVDAWLSSWSLPATPVKDPLGVSEVDELAGKGGFYFAPGQGPGMGEGDMYEIFGLSAYRTWLQMENHSPMYDAVKTSWALLEEHMTRHYGDKVVPAFAFHVDPKMDPSETTEAAAQKLADADVDLVIDVYQSSVHSDSMDTCMMRPHTEHALRAAGYDGPIVHMDRPAGLHPAWGATVARYLKEQAERLPDDAQYSVQLTQHGARPGGQNPCGEGPDKYHRLTQEEFAVSYTAVRDALGPDVAIRHVYGQGADARDDGVLSPVEALELDRQQGYTHSLILPYEFWGNAMDNLVYLRGSLGCAPETAPCYDADYETNGTHEGVAYTVLSATYGTEGKITALLAQIDRTLAEALGGEPVETENDGAHH
;
A
#
# COMPACT_ATOMS: atom_id res chain seq x y z
N MET A 1 25.77 35.95 -25.50
CA MET A 1 25.21 34.76 -24.84
C MET A 1 25.53 33.55 -25.69
N ALA A 2 26.38 32.66 -25.17
CA ALA A 2 26.48 31.30 -25.69
C ALA A 2 25.26 30.49 -25.17
N PHE A 3 25.09 29.26 -25.67
CA PHE A 3 24.20 28.29 -25.03
C PHE A 3 25.03 27.42 -24.10
N GLU A 4 24.77 27.51 -22.80
CA GLU A 4 25.47 26.82 -21.71
C GLU A 4 24.82 25.46 -21.43
N PRO A 5 25.39 24.33 -21.90
CA PRO A 5 24.71 23.05 -21.86
C PRO A 5 24.56 22.50 -20.43
N ALA A 6 25.51 22.81 -19.54
CA ALA A 6 25.45 22.43 -18.14
C ALA A 6 24.28 23.11 -17.40
N SER A 7 24.12 24.42 -17.56
CA SER A 7 23.00 25.17 -16.99
C SER A 7 21.66 24.67 -17.55
N ALA A 8 21.59 24.39 -18.86
CA ALA A 8 20.39 23.80 -19.47
C ALA A 8 20.06 22.40 -18.90
N LEU A 9 21.06 21.54 -18.63
CA LEU A 9 20.84 20.23 -18.02
C LEU A 9 20.34 20.34 -16.58
N ILE A 10 20.87 21.28 -15.79
CA ILE A 10 20.42 21.56 -14.42
C ILE A 10 18.97 22.06 -14.43
N GLY A 11 18.65 23.09 -15.22
CA GLY A 11 17.28 23.59 -15.34
C GLY A 11 16.28 22.54 -15.86
N LEU A 12 16.74 21.61 -16.70
CA LEU A 12 15.98 20.45 -17.15
C LEU A 12 15.74 19.44 -16.00
N ARG A 13 16.76 19.12 -15.18
CA ARG A 13 16.59 18.21 -14.04
C ARG A 13 15.68 18.82 -12.97
N GLU A 14 16.09 19.96 -12.41
CA GLU A 14 15.43 20.48 -11.21
C GLU A 14 14.01 20.97 -11.53
N GLY A 15 13.82 21.49 -12.75
CA GLY A 15 12.49 21.76 -13.29
C GLY A 15 11.64 20.50 -13.42
N MET A 16 12.19 19.36 -13.85
CA MET A 16 11.44 18.10 -13.93
C MET A 16 10.98 17.65 -12.54
N GLU A 17 11.85 17.72 -11.52
CA GLU A 17 11.52 17.32 -10.15
C GLU A 17 10.44 18.24 -9.56
N ILE A 18 10.57 19.56 -9.76
CA ILE A 18 9.51 20.55 -9.45
C ILE A 18 8.19 20.23 -10.16
N PHE A 19 8.19 20.03 -11.48
CA PHE A 19 6.97 19.84 -12.26
C PHE A 19 6.32 18.47 -12.02
N LEU A 20 7.09 17.43 -11.71
CA LEU A 20 6.56 16.14 -11.28
C LEU A 20 5.86 16.27 -9.93
N VAL A 21 6.49 16.89 -8.93
CA VAL A 21 5.86 17.12 -7.62
C VAL A 21 4.62 17.99 -7.74
N VAL A 22 4.71 19.16 -8.38
CA VAL A 22 3.56 20.06 -8.60
C VAL A 22 2.45 19.37 -9.40
N GLY A 23 2.80 18.57 -10.41
CA GLY A 23 1.83 17.78 -11.19
C GLY A 23 1.15 16.67 -10.38
N ILE A 24 1.87 16.02 -9.45
CA ILE A 24 1.29 15.07 -8.48
C ILE A 24 0.32 15.80 -7.54
N LEU A 25 0.73 16.94 -6.95
CA LEU A 25 -0.14 17.73 -6.06
C LEU A 25 -1.43 18.19 -6.77
N LEU A 26 -1.31 18.71 -8.00
CA LEU A 26 -2.45 19.11 -8.83
C LEU A 26 -3.31 17.93 -9.30
N GLY A 27 -2.69 16.79 -9.59
CA GLY A 27 -3.36 15.54 -9.96
C GLY A 27 -4.21 14.99 -8.81
N ILE A 28 -3.66 14.97 -7.60
CA ILE A 28 -4.35 14.54 -6.37
C ILE A 28 -5.52 15.48 -6.07
N LEU A 29 -5.31 16.80 -6.07
CA LEU A 29 -6.40 17.77 -5.88
C LEU A 29 -7.50 17.61 -6.94
N ARG A 30 -7.15 17.26 -8.18
CA ARG A 30 -8.13 17.01 -9.25
C ARG A 30 -8.88 15.67 -9.06
N ARG A 31 -8.19 14.61 -8.60
CA ARG A 31 -8.77 13.29 -8.29
C ARG A 31 -9.79 13.40 -7.16
N LEU A 32 -9.41 14.06 -6.07
CA LEU A 32 -10.24 14.28 -4.87
C LEU A 32 -11.33 15.36 -5.06
N GLY A 33 -11.69 15.74 -6.30
CA GLY A 33 -12.70 16.76 -6.61
C GLY A 33 -12.31 18.22 -6.31
N HIS A 34 -11.30 18.46 -5.47
CA HIS A 34 -10.79 19.77 -5.04
C HIS A 34 -9.96 20.53 -6.10
N GLY A 35 -10.35 20.44 -7.38
CA GLY A 35 -9.71 21.15 -8.49
C GLY A 35 -9.79 22.68 -8.39
N ASP A 36 -10.73 23.22 -7.60
CA ASP A 36 -10.83 24.64 -7.23
C ASP A 36 -9.62 25.11 -6.39
N ARG A 37 -9.05 24.20 -5.57
CA ARG A 37 -7.91 24.48 -4.69
C ARG A 37 -6.55 24.35 -5.37
N ALA A 38 -6.50 24.05 -6.67
CA ALA A 38 -5.27 24.11 -7.47
C ALA A 38 -4.52 25.45 -7.32
N SER A 39 -5.25 26.55 -7.10
CA SER A 39 -4.71 27.87 -6.77
C SER A 39 -3.72 27.86 -5.59
N VAL A 40 -3.92 27.02 -4.59
CA VAL A 40 -3.06 26.92 -3.39
C VAL A 40 -1.69 26.33 -3.72
N VAL A 41 -1.63 25.34 -4.63
CA VAL A 41 -0.38 24.77 -5.14
C VAL A 41 0.37 25.81 -5.98
N TRP A 42 -0.33 26.56 -6.84
CA TRP A 42 0.28 27.63 -7.65
C TRP A 42 0.82 28.79 -6.79
N ILE A 43 0.14 29.15 -5.69
CA ILE A 43 0.66 30.11 -4.71
C ILE A 43 1.93 29.58 -4.04
N GLY A 44 1.94 28.31 -3.63
CA GLY A 44 3.13 27.65 -3.07
C GLY A 44 4.32 27.65 -4.03
N PHE A 45 4.10 27.26 -5.28
CA PHE A 45 5.09 27.29 -6.36
C PHE A 45 5.63 28.71 -6.61
N ALA A 46 4.74 29.70 -6.77
CA ALA A 46 5.14 31.08 -7.02
C ALA A 46 5.93 31.69 -5.85
N ALA A 47 5.53 31.39 -4.61
CA ALA A 47 6.25 31.81 -3.42
C ALA A 47 7.61 31.12 -3.28
N GLY A 48 7.71 29.81 -3.57
CA GLY A 48 8.96 29.06 -3.50
C GLY A 48 9.98 29.56 -4.53
N ALA A 49 9.53 29.76 -5.77
CA ALA A 49 10.35 30.32 -6.84
C ALA A 49 10.78 31.78 -6.54
N ALA A 50 9.90 32.59 -5.95
CA ALA A 50 10.24 33.94 -5.51
C ALA A 50 11.28 33.93 -4.39
N THR A 51 11.16 33.06 -3.37
CA THR A 51 12.17 32.95 -2.31
C THR A 51 13.50 32.46 -2.85
N ALA A 52 13.52 31.44 -3.72
CA ALA A 52 14.75 30.96 -4.37
C ALA A 52 15.43 32.08 -5.17
N ALA A 53 14.68 32.83 -5.99
CA ALA A 53 15.22 33.97 -6.74
C ALA A 53 15.76 35.09 -5.83
N VAL A 54 15.07 35.41 -4.73
CA VAL A 54 15.55 36.38 -3.73
C VAL A 54 16.83 35.90 -3.05
N VAL A 55 16.93 34.62 -2.67
CA VAL A 55 18.16 34.07 -2.07
C VAL A 55 19.31 34.06 -3.07
N GLY A 56 19.08 33.73 -4.34
CA GLY A 56 20.11 33.84 -5.38
C GLY A 56 20.60 35.28 -5.60
N VAL A 57 19.68 36.25 -5.67
CA VAL A 57 20.02 37.68 -5.77
C VAL A 57 20.80 38.16 -4.55
N LEU A 58 20.47 37.71 -3.33
CA LEU A 58 21.23 38.01 -2.13
C LEU A 58 22.61 37.32 -2.13
N LEU A 59 22.69 36.05 -2.49
CA LEU A 59 23.95 35.29 -2.53
C LEU A 59 24.97 35.98 -3.44
N VAL A 60 24.55 36.35 -4.65
CA VAL A 60 25.40 37.05 -5.62
C VAL A 60 25.72 38.48 -5.18
N ASN A 61 24.72 39.34 -4.95
CA ASN A 61 24.95 40.78 -4.74
C ASN A 61 25.30 41.17 -3.30
N THR A 62 25.37 40.23 -2.34
CA THR A 62 25.78 40.56 -0.95
C THR A 62 26.88 39.67 -0.41
N VAL A 63 26.91 38.38 -0.75
CA VAL A 63 27.97 37.49 -0.25
C VAL A 63 29.21 37.57 -1.14
N ALA A 64 29.05 37.50 -2.46
CA ALA A 64 30.19 37.65 -3.38
C ALA A 64 30.83 39.05 -3.26
N GLU A 65 30.03 40.14 -3.31
CA GLU A 65 30.53 41.51 -3.11
C GLU A 65 31.28 41.70 -1.78
N TRP A 66 30.82 41.07 -0.69
CA TRP A 66 31.49 41.15 0.62
C TRP A 66 32.82 40.39 0.64
N PHE A 67 32.90 39.24 -0.03
CA PHE A 67 34.16 38.50 -0.19
C PHE A 67 35.13 39.22 -1.15
N GLU A 68 34.67 39.82 -2.24
CA GLU A 68 35.47 40.69 -3.11
C GLU A 68 36.05 41.89 -2.33
N ALA A 69 35.20 42.63 -1.61
CA ALA A 69 35.62 43.77 -0.79
C ALA A 69 36.59 43.37 0.35
N SER A 70 36.57 42.11 0.77
CA SER A 70 37.48 41.54 1.77
C SER A 70 38.76 40.93 1.16
N GLY A 71 38.92 40.96 -0.18
CA GLY A 71 40.06 40.35 -0.89
C GLY A 71 40.02 38.82 -0.96
N GLY A 72 38.87 38.21 -0.69
CA GLY A 72 38.65 36.77 -0.57
C GLY A 72 37.83 36.14 -1.70
N ALA A 73 37.73 36.78 -2.88
CA ALA A 73 36.90 36.29 -4.01
C ALA A 73 37.19 34.83 -4.39
N MET A 74 38.46 34.48 -4.66
CA MET A 74 38.89 33.11 -4.96
C MET A 74 38.63 32.13 -3.80
N LEU A 75 38.58 32.61 -2.55
CA LEU A 75 38.25 31.76 -1.40
C LEU A 75 36.74 31.50 -1.32
N PHE A 76 35.90 32.49 -1.66
CA PHE A 76 34.45 32.30 -1.80
C PHE A 76 34.12 31.29 -2.90
N GLU A 77 34.77 31.41 -4.05
CA GLU A 77 34.67 30.48 -5.18
C GLU A 77 35.00 29.03 -4.77
N VAL A 78 36.15 28.80 -4.12
CA VAL A 78 36.53 27.49 -3.58
C VAL A 78 35.50 26.96 -2.56
N ILE A 79 34.96 27.82 -1.69
CA ILE A 79 33.95 27.43 -0.69
C ILE A 79 32.62 27.05 -1.37
N VAL A 80 32.16 27.82 -2.36
CA VAL A 80 30.91 27.55 -3.10
C VAL A 80 31.04 26.29 -3.95
N ALA A 81 32.17 26.09 -4.63
CA ALA A 81 32.42 24.89 -5.41
C ALA A 81 32.52 23.63 -4.52
N LEU A 82 33.21 23.70 -3.37
CA LEU A 82 33.21 22.61 -2.38
C LEU A 82 31.81 22.32 -1.80
N ALA A 83 31.02 23.36 -1.51
CA ALA A 83 29.64 23.20 -1.05
C ALA A 83 28.76 22.53 -2.12
N ALA A 84 28.89 22.93 -3.39
CA ALA A 84 28.20 22.30 -4.52
C ALA A 84 28.59 20.83 -4.68
N VAL A 85 29.88 20.47 -4.61
CA VAL A 85 30.34 19.07 -4.64
C VAL A 85 29.75 18.28 -3.46
N ALA A 86 29.74 18.84 -2.25
CA ALA A 86 29.18 18.19 -1.07
C ALA A 86 27.66 17.94 -1.20
N VAL A 87 26.90 18.95 -1.67
CA VAL A 87 25.44 18.86 -1.90
C VAL A 87 25.10 17.88 -3.01
N LEU A 88 25.80 17.93 -4.16
CA LEU A 88 25.65 16.97 -5.26
C LEU A 88 25.90 15.53 -4.75
N THR A 89 27.01 15.31 -4.04
CA THR A 89 27.34 14.00 -3.47
C THR A 89 26.25 13.53 -2.51
N TRP A 90 25.84 14.38 -1.56
CA TRP A 90 24.81 14.03 -0.58
C TRP A 90 23.48 13.68 -1.25
N MET A 91 23.01 14.52 -2.16
CA MET A 91 21.70 14.34 -2.79
C MET A 91 21.66 13.13 -3.73
N VAL A 92 22.68 12.90 -4.54
CA VAL A 92 22.73 11.72 -5.42
C VAL A 92 22.66 10.43 -4.61
N LEU A 93 23.29 10.39 -3.42
CA LEU A 93 23.23 9.28 -2.46
C LEU A 93 21.89 9.22 -1.68
N TRP A 94 21.27 10.38 -1.39
CA TRP A 94 19.99 10.49 -0.69
C TRP A 94 18.81 10.07 -1.57
N MET A 95 18.75 10.58 -2.80
CA MET A 95 17.74 10.24 -3.80
C MET A 95 17.77 8.74 -4.11
N GLN A 96 18.96 8.13 -4.21
CA GLN A 96 19.08 6.67 -4.41
C GLN A 96 18.40 5.83 -3.31
N ARG A 97 18.27 6.35 -2.09
CA ARG A 97 17.62 5.66 -0.96
C ARG A 97 16.11 5.88 -0.91
N HIS A 98 15.65 7.07 -1.29
CA HIS A 98 14.25 7.47 -1.13
C HIS A 98 13.42 7.40 -2.42
N ALA A 99 14.03 7.24 -3.60
CA ALA A 99 13.32 7.21 -4.89
C ALA A 99 12.26 6.10 -5.03
N LYS A 100 12.29 5.04 -4.20
CA LYS A 100 11.24 4.02 -4.15
C LYS A 100 9.96 4.50 -3.44
N THR A 101 10.06 5.36 -2.42
CA THR A 101 8.94 5.77 -1.57
C THR A 101 8.54 7.24 -1.77
N MET A 102 9.44 8.12 -2.22
CA MET A 102 9.18 9.58 -2.24
C MET A 102 7.91 9.98 -2.99
N VAL A 103 7.51 9.23 -4.03
CA VAL A 103 6.25 9.46 -4.77
C VAL A 103 5.03 8.95 -4.00
N SER A 104 5.10 7.79 -3.33
CA SER A 104 4.00 7.28 -2.48
C SER A 104 3.84 8.12 -1.22
N ASP A 105 4.94 8.54 -0.59
CA ASP A 105 4.95 9.31 0.65
C ASP A 105 4.39 10.71 0.42
N LEU A 106 4.80 11.35 -0.69
CA LEU A 106 4.23 12.62 -1.15
C LEU A 106 2.75 12.47 -1.48
N LYS A 107 2.35 11.38 -2.16
CA LYS A 107 0.95 11.10 -2.50
C LYS A 107 0.11 10.96 -1.22
N ALA A 108 0.47 10.05 -0.33
CA ALA A 108 -0.26 9.80 0.92
C ALA A 108 -0.37 11.05 1.81
N ARG A 109 0.73 11.81 1.98
CA ARG A 109 0.73 13.07 2.75
C ARG A 109 -0.16 14.14 2.13
N THR A 110 -0.27 14.18 0.79
CA THR A 110 -1.11 15.13 0.07
C THR A 110 -2.58 14.71 0.09
N GLU A 111 -2.87 13.42 -0.09
CA GLU A 111 -4.22 12.87 -0.01
C GLU A 111 -4.78 13.08 1.42
N ALA A 112 -4.01 12.75 2.46
CA ALA A 112 -4.39 13.03 3.86
C ALA A 112 -4.60 14.54 4.12
N ALA A 113 -3.67 15.41 3.69
CA ALA A 113 -3.80 16.85 3.87
C ALA A 113 -4.99 17.47 3.11
N ALA A 114 -5.40 16.87 1.98
CA ALA A 114 -6.58 17.29 1.23
C ALA A 114 -7.87 16.83 1.91
N THR A 115 -7.96 15.56 2.33
CA THR A 115 -9.13 14.99 3.01
C THR A 115 -9.40 15.68 4.34
N SER A 116 -8.37 16.01 5.14
CA SER A 116 -8.54 16.82 6.36
C SER A 116 -8.80 18.32 6.09
N GLY A 117 -8.90 18.77 4.83
CA GLY A 117 -9.06 20.19 4.48
C GLY A 117 -7.89 21.09 4.90
N LYS A 118 -6.72 20.51 5.20
CA LYS A 118 -5.50 21.17 5.72
C LYS A 118 -4.76 21.92 4.57
N TRP A 119 -5.47 22.72 3.76
CA TRP A 119 -5.00 23.35 2.50
C TRP A 119 -3.64 24.06 2.59
N PHE A 120 -3.38 24.76 3.70
CA PHE A 120 -2.10 25.43 3.93
C PHE A 120 -0.91 24.46 3.87
N ALA A 121 -1.07 23.23 4.37
CA ALA A 121 -0.02 22.21 4.30
C ALA A 121 0.31 21.81 2.86
N ILE A 122 -0.68 21.74 1.95
CA ILE A 122 -0.46 21.43 0.53
C ILE A 122 0.27 22.58 -0.19
N GLY A 123 -0.13 23.83 0.09
CA GLY A 123 0.58 25.02 -0.42
C GLY A 123 2.00 25.14 0.14
N PHE A 124 2.19 24.81 1.41
CA PHE A 124 3.50 24.80 2.06
C PHE A 124 4.38 23.64 1.56
N LEU A 125 3.81 22.48 1.24
CA LEU A 125 4.51 21.35 0.63
C LEU A 125 5.01 21.72 -0.78
N ALA A 126 4.17 22.34 -1.60
CA ALA A 126 4.58 22.91 -2.89
C ALA A 126 5.70 23.97 -2.72
N TYR A 127 5.57 24.85 -1.73
CA TYR A 127 6.59 25.86 -1.41
C TYR A 127 7.93 25.22 -1.01
N VAL A 128 7.92 24.24 -0.09
CA VAL A 128 9.12 23.57 0.43
C VAL A 128 9.84 22.76 -0.65
N THR A 129 9.11 22.12 -1.58
CA THR A 129 9.75 21.51 -2.74
C THR A 129 10.39 22.56 -3.66
N VAL A 130 9.63 23.59 -4.06
CA VAL A 130 10.11 24.54 -5.07
C VAL A 130 11.24 25.43 -4.54
N ILE A 131 11.26 25.77 -3.25
CA ILE A 131 12.42 26.42 -2.64
C ILE A 131 13.62 25.49 -2.54
N ARG A 132 13.45 24.19 -2.26
CA ARG A 132 14.57 23.25 -2.21
C ARG A 132 15.27 23.16 -3.56
N GLU A 133 14.56 22.66 -4.58
CA GLU A 133 15.19 22.43 -5.89
C GLU A 133 15.59 23.79 -6.54
N GLY A 134 14.86 24.88 -6.21
CA GLY A 134 15.22 26.25 -6.60
C GLY A 134 16.50 26.79 -5.96
N LEU A 135 16.79 26.45 -4.70
CA LEU A 135 18.07 26.78 -4.04
C LEU A 135 19.23 25.96 -4.62
N GLU A 136 18.97 24.74 -5.07
CA GLU A 136 19.95 23.92 -5.76
C GLU A 136 20.27 24.48 -7.16
N ILE A 137 19.27 24.91 -7.94
CA ILE A 137 19.47 25.70 -9.18
C ILE A 137 20.37 26.92 -8.90
N VAL A 138 20.06 27.69 -7.84
CA VAL A 138 20.84 28.86 -7.44
C VAL A 138 22.29 28.49 -7.11
N LEU A 139 22.52 27.45 -6.30
CA LEU A 139 23.86 27.01 -5.91
C LEU A 139 24.69 26.57 -7.12
N PHE A 140 24.11 25.78 -8.03
CA PHE A 140 24.82 25.28 -9.20
C PHE A 140 25.06 26.37 -10.24
N TYR A 141 24.14 27.31 -10.44
CA TYR A 141 24.38 28.47 -11.31
C TYR A 141 25.43 29.42 -10.70
N SER A 142 25.47 29.59 -9.37
CA SER A 142 26.53 30.33 -8.69
C SER A 142 27.91 29.65 -8.80
N ALA A 143 27.98 28.32 -8.86
CA ALA A 143 29.22 27.60 -9.13
C ALA A 143 29.66 27.70 -10.61
N LEU A 144 28.71 27.62 -11.55
CA LEU A 144 28.98 27.81 -12.99
C LEU A 144 29.34 29.25 -13.37
N ALA A 145 28.93 30.24 -12.56
CA ALA A 145 29.27 31.65 -12.79
C ALA A 145 30.77 31.99 -12.65
N ALA A 146 31.58 31.06 -12.15
CA ALA A 146 33.05 31.16 -12.22
C ALA A 146 33.60 30.88 -13.63
N GLN A 147 32.86 30.14 -14.46
CA GLN A 147 33.28 29.67 -15.80
C GLN A 147 32.51 30.39 -16.93
N SER A 148 31.23 30.74 -16.71
CA SER A 148 30.34 31.25 -17.76
C SER A 148 29.59 32.52 -17.36
N ASP A 149 29.28 33.37 -18.35
CA ASP A 149 28.48 34.59 -18.18
C ASP A 149 27.06 34.29 -17.64
N TRP A 150 26.65 35.00 -16.59
CA TRP A 150 25.31 34.93 -16.00
C TRP A 150 24.17 35.06 -17.02
N GLY A 151 24.32 35.89 -18.06
CA GLY A 151 23.32 36.02 -19.12
C GLY A 151 23.17 34.74 -19.95
N SER A 152 24.27 34.05 -20.21
CA SER A 152 24.34 32.78 -20.94
C SER A 152 23.84 31.62 -20.10
N ILE A 153 24.19 31.58 -18.81
CA ILE A 153 23.65 30.65 -17.80
C ILE A 153 22.13 30.80 -17.72
N LEU A 154 21.62 31.98 -17.34
CA LEU A 154 20.19 32.20 -17.09
C LEU A 154 19.32 31.91 -18.33
N LEU A 155 19.78 32.26 -19.53
CA LEU A 155 19.07 31.93 -20.78
C LEU A 155 18.98 30.42 -21.00
N SER A 156 20.10 29.70 -20.82
CA SER A 156 20.19 28.28 -21.13
C SER A 156 19.47 27.43 -20.08
N GLY A 157 19.59 27.80 -18.81
CA GLY A 157 18.83 27.25 -17.70
C GLY A 157 17.32 27.46 -17.85
N LEU A 158 16.87 28.62 -18.32
CA LEU A 158 15.45 28.88 -18.62
C LEU A 158 14.94 28.02 -19.78
N VAL A 159 15.76 27.77 -20.81
CA VAL A 159 15.42 26.82 -21.88
C VAL A 159 15.29 25.40 -21.33
N GLY A 160 16.22 24.95 -20.48
CA GLY A 160 16.13 23.66 -19.80
C GLY A 160 14.84 23.50 -18.98
N PHE A 161 14.52 24.51 -18.18
CA PHE A 161 13.30 24.57 -17.35
C PHE A 161 12.01 24.62 -18.19
N ALA A 162 12.01 25.30 -19.34
CA ALA A 162 10.88 25.28 -20.27
C ALA A 162 10.69 23.88 -20.90
N VAL A 163 11.77 23.19 -21.25
CA VAL A 163 11.71 21.83 -21.81
C VAL A 163 11.25 20.81 -20.77
N SER A 164 11.65 20.91 -19.50
CA SER A 164 11.16 20.00 -18.45
C SER A 164 9.67 20.20 -18.17
N GLY A 165 9.14 21.42 -18.23
CA GLY A 165 7.69 21.68 -18.18
C GLY A 165 6.92 20.99 -19.31
N VAL A 166 7.45 21.02 -20.54
CA VAL A 166 6.87 20.30 -21.69
C VAL A 166 6.94 18.79 -21.50
N LEU A 167 8.09 18.25 -21.05
CA LEU A 167 8.24 16.81 -20.83
C LEU A 167 7.36 16.28 -19.69
N ALA A 168 7.23 17.02 -18.59
CA ALA A 168 6.32 16.67 -17.50
C ALA A 168 4.86 16.66 -17.99
N LEU A 169 4.43 17.66 -18.77
CA LEU A 169 3.11 17.68 -19.40
C LEU A 169 2.88 16.48 -20.33
N LEU A 170 3.90 16.03 -21.06
CA LEU A 170 3.81 14.82 -21.90
C LEU A 170 3.69 13.53 -21.07
N VAL A 171 4.45 13.41 -19.97
CA VAL A 171 4.35 12.27 -19.03
C VAL A 171 2.94 12.21 -18.43
N PHE A 172 2.44 13.32 -17.89
CA PHE A 172 1.09 13.38 -17.31
C PHE A 172 -0.04 13.21 -18.33
N ARG A 173 0.15 13.60 -19.60
CA ARG A 173 -0.90 13.50 -20.63
C ARG A 173 -0.98 12.11 -21.28
N PHE A 174 0.16 11.45 -21.52
CA PHE A 174 0.21 10.26 -22.37
C PHE A 174 0.46 8.95 -21.62
N MET A 175 0.56 8.98 -20.28
CA MET A 175 0.79 7.81 -19.41
C MET A 175 1.95 6.91 -19.90
N VAL A 176 2.96 7.55 -20.51
CA VAL A 176 4.12 6.86 -21.07
C VAL A 176 4.83 6.14 -19.93
N LYS A 177 5.08 4.84 -20.10
CA LYS A 177 5.84 3.99 -19.16
C LYS A 177 7.33 4.34 -19.18
N VAL A 178 7.65 5.62 -18.93
CA VAL A 178 9.01 6.10 -18.68
C VAL A 178 9.45 5.50 -17.36
N ASP A 179 10.52 4.73 -17.38
CA ASP A 179 11.14 4.20 -16.18
C ASP A 179 11.84 5.35 -15.44
N VAL A 180 11.11 5.97 -14.51
CA VAL A 180 11.55 7.11 -13.69
C VAL A 180 12.83 6.77 -12.91
N ARG A 181 12.99 5.51 -12.49
CA ARG A 181 14.20 4.99 -11.84
C ARG A 181 15.40 4.99 -12.80
N ARG A 182 15.22 4.64 -14.08
CA ARG A 182 16.27 4.80 -15.12
C ARG A 182 16.58 6.27 -15.42
N PHE A 183 15.57 7.15 -15.44
CA PHE A 183 15.81 8.59 -15.61
C PHE A 183 16.72 9.13 -14.51
N PHE A 184 16.39 8.87 -13.24
CA PHE A 184 17.21 9.29 -12.10
C PHE A 184 18.56 8.55 -11.99
N ALA A 185 18.65 7.29 -12.43
CA ALA A 185 19.91 6.55 -12.49
C ALA A 185 20.89 7.13 -13.52
N VAL A 186 20.39 7.60 -14.67
CA VAL A 186 21.21 8.24 -15.70
C VAL A 186 21.57 9.67 -15.31
N SER A 187 20.61 10.48 -14.82
CA SER A 187 20.90 11.86 -14.41
C SER A 187 21.84 11.91 -13.20
N GLY A 188 21.69 11.02 -12.21
CA GLY A 188 22.61 10.92 -11.07
C GLY A 188 24.04 10.56 -11.47
N LEU A 189 24.24 9.77 -12.54
CA LEU A 189 25.57 9.51 -13.08
C LEU A 189 26.18 10.78 -13.72
N PHE A 190 25.39 11.59 -14.42
CA PHE A 190 25.86 12.90 -14.92
C PHE A 190 26.20 13.88 -13.78
N LEU A 191 25.41 13.91 -12.70
CA LEU A 191 25.72 14.74 -11.53
C LEU A 191 27.04 14.32 -10.85
N ILE A 192 27.40 13.03 -10.86
CA ILE A 192 28.71 12.54 -10.39
C ILE A 192 29.86 13.03 -11.29
N LEU A 193 29.66 13.15 -12.60
CA LEU A 193 30.67 13.72 -13.52
C LEU A 193 30.84 15.23 -13.31
N ILE A 194 29.73 15.97 -13.13
CA ILE A 194 29.76 17.41 -12.83
C ILE A 194 30.42 17.67 -11.47
N ALA A 195 30.10 16.89 -10.44
CA ALA A 195 30.75 16.98 -9.13
C ALA A 195 32.25 16.64 -9.19
N ALA A 196 32.66 15.68 -10.02
CA ALA A 196 34.07 15.40 -10.28
C ALA A 196 34.79 16.59 -10.96
N GLY A 197 34.12 17.28 -11.89
CA GLY A 197 34.66 18.47 -12.55
C GLY A 197 34.76 19.69 -11.62
N LEU A 198 33.74 19.96 -10.80
CA LEU A 198 33.80 20.99 -9.77
C LEU A 198 34.92 20.69 -8.73
N LEU A 199 35.22 19.42 -8.46
CA LEU A 199 36.36 19.04 -7.61
C LEU A 199 37.72 19.29 -8.29
N VAL A 200 37.83 19.17 -9.62
CA VAL A 200 39.01 19.59 -10.39
C VAL A 200 39.19 21.11 -10.33
N HIS A 201 38.11 21.87 -10.49
CA HIS A 201 38.11 23.34 -10.39
C HIS A 201 38.58 23.83 -9.01
N VAL A 202 38.09 23.20 -7.93
CA VAL A 202 38.56 23.47 -6.56
C VAL A 202 40.08 23.30 -6.41
N VAL A 203 40.68 22.31 -7.07
CA VAL A 203 42.13 22.06 -7.01
C VAL A 203 42.91 23.10 -7.83
N HIS A 204 42.33 23.60 -8.92
CA HIS A 204 42.89 24.72 -9.70
C HIS A 204 42.93 25.99 -8.84
N ALA A 205 41.77 26.46 -8.34
CA ALA A 205 41.68 27.68 -7.53
C ALA A 205 42.45 27.60 -6.19
N LEU A 206 42.57 26.42 -5.57
CA LEU A 206 43.46 26.21 -4.41
C LEU A 206 44.95 26.29 -4.76
N SER A 207 45.31 26.02 -6.02
CA SER A 207 46.68 26.22 -6.52
C SER A 207 46.96 27.71 -6.75
N ASP A 208 46.02 28.46 -7.32
CA ASP A 208 46.14 29.92 -7.53
C ASP A 208 46.20 30.71 -6.20
N LEU A 209 45.43 30.29 -5.21
CA LEU A 209 45.54 30.77 -3.82
C LEU A 209 46.91 30.47 -3.17
N GLY A 210 47.77 29.68 -3.82
CA GLY A 210 49.09 29.28 -3.33
C GLY A 210 49.03 28.25 -2.19
N TRP A 211 47.88 27.63 -1.94
CA TRP A 211 47.69 26.62 -0.89
C TRP A 211 48.12 25.22 -1.38
N LEU A 212 48.07 24.99 -2.70
CA LEU A 212 48.63 23.82 -3.36
C LEU A 212 49.81 24.22 -4.27
N PRO A 213 50.85 23.36 -4.39
CA PRO A 213 51.98 23.65 -5.26
C PRO A 213 51.57 23.49 -6.74
N HIS A 214 51.82 24.52 -7.54
CA HIS A 214 51.65 24.44 -9.00
C HIS A 214 52.49 23.28 -9.56
N ALA A 215 51.84 22.28 -10.15
CA ALA A 215 52.48 21.14 -10.78
C ALA A 215 52.56 21.33 -12.30
N ALA A 216 53.52 20.66 -12.95
CA ALA A 216 53.54 20.59 -14.41
C ALA A 216 52.34 19.76 -14.91
N PRO A 217 51.72 20.14 -16.04
CA PRO A 217 50.60 19.40 -16.60
C PRO A 217 51.04 18.05 -17.16
N LEU A 218 50.15 17.06 -17.13
CA LEU A 218 50.42 15.70 -17.63
C LEU A 218 50.44 15.63 -19.18
N TRP A 219 49.66 16.50 -19.82
CA TRP A 219 49.60 16.68 -21.26
C TRP A 219 49.23 18.13 -21.58
N ASP A 220 49.29 18.51 -22.85
CA ASP A 220 48.76 19.78 -23.36
C ASP A 220 47.94 19.47 -24.61
N THR A 221 46.63 19.65 -24.54
CA THR A 221 45.67 19.46 -25.64
C THR A 221 45.10 20.77 -26.18
N SER A 222 45.56 21.91 -25.66
CA SER A 222 45.10 23.29 -25.98
C SER A 222 45.10 23.61 -27.47
N ALA A 223 46.06 23.07 -28.23
CA ALA A 223 46.20 23.30 -29.66
C ALA A 223 45.17 22.55 -30.54
N THR A 224 44.38 21.64 -29.95
CA THR A 224 43.46 20.73 -30.68
C THR A 224 42.07 20.60 -30.06
N LEU A 225 41.98 20.76 -28.74
CA LEU A 225 40.75 20.72 -27.96
C LEU A 225 40.97 21.65 -26.75
N PRO A 226 40.96 22.98 -26.94
CA PRO A 226 40.92 23.90 -25.81
C PRO A 226 39.67 23.60 -24.97
N ASP A 227 39.76 23.78 -23.65
CA ASP A 227 38.63 23.70 -22.73
C ASP A 227 37.75 24.97 -22.82
N GLU A 228 38.35 26.16 -22.90
CA GLU A 228 37.62 27.40 -23.19
C GLU A 228 37.21 27.54 -24.68
N ASP A 229 36.11 28.23 -24.95
CA ASP A 229 35.62 28.67 -26.29
C ASP A 229 35.45 27.60 -27.41
N HIS A 230 35.72 26.32 -27.16
CA HIS A 230 35.61 25.26 -28.17
C HIS A 230 34.30 24.47 -28.12
N TRP A 231 33.65 24.25 -29.28
CA TRP A 231 32.32 23.62 -29.42
C TRP A 231 32.16 22.23 -28.78
N LEU A 232 33.27 21.50 -28.60
CA LEU A 232 33.32 20.22 -27.88
C LEU A 232 34.11 20.31 -26.57
N GLY A 233 34.98 21.30 -26.43
CA GLY A 233 35.86 21.46 -25.28
C GLY A 233 35.15 22.04 -24.07
N GLY A 234 34.48 23.18 -24.24
CA GLY A 234 33.68 23.82 -23.19
C GLY A 234 32.60 22.91 -22.62
N PRO A 235 31.82 22.18 -23.46
CA PRO A 235 30.89 21.18 -22.96
C PRO A 235 31.56 20.04 -22.19
N LEU A 236 32.76 19.58 -22.58
CA LEU A 236 33.49 18.56 -21.81
C LEU A 236 34.07 19.13 -20.51
N HIS A 237 34.49 20.40 -20.47
CA HIS A 237 34.90 21.10 -19.25
C HIS A 237 33.72 21.16 -18.27
N ALA A 238 32.61 21.74 -18.70
CA ALA A 238 31.43 21.97 -17.86
C ALA A 238 30.68 20.68 -17.43
N PHE A 239 30.66 19.63 -18.26
CA PHE A 239 29.99 18.36 -17.90
C PHE A 239 30.91 17.31 -17.26
N MET A 240 32.20 17.31 -17.60
CA MET A 240 33.12 16.22 -17.27
C MET A 240 34.44 16.70 -16.68
N GLY A 241 34.62 17.97 -16.33
CA GLY A 241 35.88 18.45 -15.75
C GLY A 241 37.09 18.30 -16.67
N TYR A 242 36.88 18.28 -17.99
CA TYR A 242 37.97 18.24 -18.95
C TYR A 242 38.75 19.56 -18.91
N GLU A 243 40.05 19.45 -18.71
CA GLU A 243 41.02 20.55 -18.64
C GLU A 243 42.07 20.30 -19.71
N ASP A 244 42.54 21.35 -20.40
CA ASP A 244 43.45 21.23 -21.55
C ASP A 244 44.91 20.94 -21.12
N ARG A 245 45.23 21.22 -19.86
CA ARG A 245 46.53 21.03 -19.20
C ARG A 245 46.40 20.53 -17.75
N PRO A 246 45.79 19.37 -17.50
CA PRO A 246 45.50 18.91 -16.15
C PRO A 246 46.75 18.45 -15.42
N THR A 247 46.84 18.77 -14.13
CA THR A 247 47.88 18.25 -13.25
C THR A 247 47.60 16.81 -12.82
N ALA A 248 48.64 16.13 -12.33
CA ALA A 248 48.50 14.80 -11.76
C ALA A 248 47.56 14.73 -10.55
N LEU A 249 47.42 15.83 -9.78
CA LEU A 249 46.56 15.88 -8.60
C LEU A 249 45.07 15.96 -9.01
N GLN A 250 44.75 16.83 -9.98
CA GLN A 250 43.41 16.95 -10.54
C GLN A 250 42.92 15.62 -11.13
N LEU A 251 43.73 14.99 -11.98
CA LEU A 251 43.37 13.71 -12.60
C LEU A 251 43.17 12.58 -11.57
N LEU A 252 44.00 12.52 -10.53
CA LEU A 252 43.86 11.52 -9.45
C LEU A 252 42.60 11.74 -8.61
N LEU A 253 42.24 12.98 -8.30
CA LEU A 253 41.03 13.31 -7.54
C LEU A 253 39.76 13.09 -8.38
N TYR A 254 39.78 13.46 -9.66
CA TYR A 254 38.72 13.20 -10.62
C TYR A 254 38.40 11.71 -10.76
N LEU A 255 39.42 10.90 -11.09
CA LEU A 255 39.26 9.44 -11.22
C LEU A 255 38.94 8.78 -9.87
N GLY A 256 39.53 9.26 -8.77
CA GLY A 256 39.23 8.77 -7.43
C GLY A 256 37.79 9.02 -7.01
N TYR A 257 37.24 10.19 -7.31
CA TYR A 257 35.84 10.54 -7.05
C TYR A 257 34.88 9.67 -7.87
N ILE A 258 35.13 9.52 -9.17
CA ILE A 258 34.28 8.69 -10.06
C ILE A 258 34.35 7.20 -9.68
N LEU A 259 35.54 6.66 -9.41
CA LEU A 259 35.68 5.25 -9.01
C LEU A 259 35.11 4.98 -7.61
N GLY A 260 35.22 5.93 -6.68
CA GLY A 260 34.65 5.83 -5.34
C GLY A 260 33.13 6.03 -5.32
N VAL A 261 32.67 7.24 -5.63
CA VAL A 261 31.25 7.63 -5.56
C VAL A 261 30.45 6.96 -6.68
N GLY A 262 30.93 7.03 -7.93
CA GLY A 262 30.30 6.37 -9.08
C GLY A 262 30.33 4.84 -8.99
N GLY A 263 31.41 4.24 -8.50
CA GLY A 263 31.48 2.80 -8.23
C GLY A 263 30.49 2.34 -7.15
N TRP A 264 30.38 3.08 -6.04
CA TRP A 264 29.37 2.84 -5.01
C TRP A 264 27.94 2.99 -5.56
N TYR A 265 27.69 4.03 -6.35
CA TYR A 265 26.40 4.33 -6.97
C TYR A 265 25.95 3.22 -7.94
N LEU A 266 26.83 2.77 -8.83
CA LEU A 266 26.57 1.70 -9.81
C LEU A 266 26.40 0.31 -9.17
N THR A 267 27.16 0.00 -8.11
CA THR A 267 27.00 -1.27 -7.38
C THR A 267 25.67 -1.32 -6.63
N ARG A 268 25.17 -0.17 -6.13
CA ARG A 268 23.83 -0.08 -5.52
C ARG A 268 22.68 -0.18 -6.53
N LEU A 269 22.84 0.31 -7.76
CA LEU A 269 21.88 0.05 -8.85
C LEU A 269 21.85 -1.44 -9.24
N SER A 270 23.03 -2.06 -9.39
CA SER A 270 23.15 -3.44 -9.92
C SER A 270 22.66 -4.54 -8.96
N ALA A 271 22.43 -4.23 -7.69
CA ALA A 271 21.93 -5.16 -6.68
C ALA A 271 20.42 -5.47 -6.84
N ASP A 272 19.69 -4.59 -7.54
CA ASP A 272 18.23 -4.47 -7.52
C ASP A 272 17.65 -4.62 -8.95
N ASP A 273 18.43 -5.20 -9.89
CA ASP A 273 18.16 -5.18 -11.35
C ASP A 273 18.54 -6.50 -12.07
N ARG A 274 18.62 -7.62 -11.34
CA ARG A 274 18.94 -8.94 -11.93
C ARG A 274 17.80 -9.59 -12.73
N GLN A 275 16.61 -8.98 -12.77
CA GLN A 275 15.40 -9.55 -13.38
C GLN A 275 14.91 -8.66 -14.54
N LYS A 276 14.39 -9.29 -15.60
CA LYS A 276 13.80 -8.64 -16.80
C LYS A 276 14.80 -7.91 -17.72
N ARG A 277 15.67 -8.69 -18.37
CA ARG A 277 16.61 -8.25 -19.43
C ARG A 277 15.93 -7.96 -20.79
N THR A 278 14.87 -7.14 -20.77
CA THR A 278 14.11 -6.68 -21.96
C THR A 278 13.72 -5.21 -21.77
N GLY A 279 14.15 -4.34 -22.68
CA GLY A 279 13.81 -2.89 -22.63
C GLY A 279 15.00 -1.92 -22.73
N THR A 280 16.22 -2.39 -23.00
CA THR A 280 17.40 -1.54 -23.22
C THR A 280 17.20 -0.53 -24.36
N THR A 281 16.41 -0.90 -25.38
CA THR A 281 16.11 -0.06 -26.55
C THR A 281 15.37 1.23 -26.20
N ALA A 282 14.41 1.19 -25.26
CA ALA A 282 13.54 2.33 -24.97
C ALA A 282 14.28 3.50 -24.28
N ALA A 283 15.17 3.19 -23.33
CA ALA A 283 15.97 4.22 -22.66
C ALA A 283 17.00 4.85 -23.62
N ILE A 284 17.61 4.05 -24.50
CA ILE A 284 18.52 4.55 -25.54
C ILE A 284 17.74 5.39 -26.57
N LEU A 285 16.52 5.00 -26.95
CA LEU A 285 15.65 5.85 -27.77
C LEU A 285 15.28 7.16 -27.06
N PHE A 286 15.07 7.18 -25.75
CA PHE A 286 14.77 8.42 -25.01
C PHE A 286 15.95 9.40 -25.02
N VAL A 287 17.18 8.91 -24.85
CA VAL A 287 18.41 9.73 -24.97
C VAL A 287 18.63 10.19 -26.42
N LEU A 288 18.37 9.33 -27.41
CA LEU A 288 18.40 9.72 -28.83
C LEU A 288 17.29 10.72 -29.19
N LEU A 289 16.12 10.64 -28.54
CA LEU A 289 15.02 11.60 -28.71
C LEU A 289 15.37 12.98 -28.12
N LEU A 290 16.08 13.03 -26.99
CA LEU A 290 16.63 14.29 -26.45
C LEU A 290 17.67 14.91 -27.40
N ALA A 291 18.50 14.10 -28.06
CA ALA A 291 19.41 14.57 -29.11
C ALA A 291 18.69 14.98 -30.41
N LEU A 292 17.59 14.29 -30.77
CA LEU A 292 16.80 14.56 -31.97
C LEU A 292 15.78 15.69 -31.80
N PHE A 293 15.44 16.12 -30.58
CA PHE A 293 14.53 17.25 -30.37
C PHE A 293 15.12 18.61 -30.82
N ALA A 294 16.42 18.65 -31.13
CA ALA A 294 17.05 19.75 -31.85
C ALA A 294 16.65 19.81 -33.36
N ILE A 295 16.04 18.75 -33.92
CA ILE A 295 15.71 18.60 -35.35
C ILE A 295 14.37 17.81 -35.51
N GLY A 296 13.22 18.44 -35.20
CA GLY A 296 11.94 17.73 -34.98
C GLY A 296 11.04 17.40 -36.20
N GLY A 297 9.88 16.76 -35.97
CA GLY A 297 8.76 16.66 -36.93
C GLY A 297 7.76 15.48 -36.86
N ALA A 298 6.63 15.63 -36.12
CA ALA A 298 5.23 15.14 -36.33
C ALA A 298 4.82 13.64 -36.60
N VAL A 299 3.53 13.31 -36.35
CA VAL A 299 2.73 12.05 -36.66
C VAL A 299 3.00 10.83 -35.72
N SER A 300 2.10 10.01 -35.10
CA SER A 300 0.64 9.65 -35.10
C SER A 300 0.25 8.36 -35.92
N THR A 301 -0.80 7.52 -35.66
CA THR A 301 -1.99 7.49 -34.76
C THR A 301 -2.59 6.03 -34.65
N ALA A 302 -3.64 5.80 -33.82
CA ALA A 302 -4.68 4.70 -33.85
C ALA A 302 -4.37 3.26 -33.28
N THR A 303 -5.33 2.36 -32.92
CA THR A 303 -6.60 2.37 -32.09
C THR A 303 -7.15 0.91 -31.87
N ASP A 304 -8.22 0.74 -31.04
CA ASP A 304 -9.26 -0.35 -30.99
C ASP A 304 -8.94 -1.77 -30.41
N ASP A 305 -9.90 -2.64 -30.01
CA ASP A 305 -11.01 -2.60 -28.99
C ASP A 305 -11.77 -3.99 -28.88
N HIS A 306 -12.79 -4.13 -28.00
CA HIS A 306 -13.89 -5.18 -27.90
C HIS A 306 -13.60 -6.59 -27.28
N GLU A 307 -14.55 -7.39 -26.69
CA GLU A 307 -15.89 -7.21 -26.01
C GLU A 307 -16.40 -8.56 -25.35
N GLU A 308 -17.60 -8.61 -24.71
CA GLU A 308 -18.15 -9.70 -23.82
C GLU A 308 -19.18 -10.71 -24.42
N ALA A 309 -19.62 -11.74 -23.65
CA ALA A 309 -20.84 -12.58 -23.85
C ALA A 309 -21.34 -13.31 -22.55
N THR A 310 -22.60 -13.81 -22.47
CA THR A 310 -23.32 -14.11 -21.19
C THR A 310 -24.31 -15.32 -21.16
N GLY A 311 -24.62 -15.84 -19.94
CA GLY A 311 -25.87 -16.57 -19.52
C GLY A 311 -25.89 -18.13 -19.55
N ALA A 312 -26.81 -18.88 -18.88
CA ALA A 312 -27.72 -18.62 -17.74
C ALA A 312 -28.44 -19.91 -17.19
N HIS A 313 -28.87 -19.89 -15.91
CA HIS A 313 -29.95 -20.66 -15.21
C HIS A 313 -29.86 -22.16 -14.78
N ASP A 314 -30.18 -22.35 -13.48
CA ASP A 314 -31.07 -23.33 -12.79
C ASP A 314 -30.61 -24.69 -12.16
N ALA A 315 -31.20 -24.95 -10.98
CA ALA A 315 -31.36 -26.18 -10.16
C ALA A 315 -30.16 -27.14 -9.86
N LEU A 316 -29.66 -27.15 -8.61
CA LEU A 316 -28.72 -28.17 -8.07
C LEU A 316 -29.45 -29.33 -7.33
N ASP A 317 -29.30 -30.59 -7.79
CA ASP A 317 -29.77 -31.81 -7.08
C ASP A 317 -28.70 -32.31 -6.07
N HIS A 318 -29.15 -32.78 -4.90
CA HIS A 318 -28.32 -33.15 -3.75
C HIS A 318 -27.47 -34.43 -3.93
N LYS A 319 -27.35 -34.99 -5.13
CA LYS A 319 -26.63 -36.26 -5.41
C LYS A 319 -25.17 -36.11 -5.82
N ALA A 320 -24.80 -34.99 -6.46
CA ALA A 320 -23.47 -34.83 -7.06
C ALA A 320 -22.32 -34.96 -6.04
N LEU A 321 -22.54 -34.52 -4.80
CA LEU A 321 -21.65 -34.56 -3.63
C LEU A 321 -21.23 -35.97 -3.14
N THR A 322 -21.43 -37.03 -3.94
CA THR A 322 -21.04 -38.41 -3.57
C THR A 322 -20.28 -39.16 -4.67
N ALA A 323 -20.01 -38.52 -5.82
CA ALA A 323 -19.37 -39.18 -6.96
C ALA A 323 -18.00 -38.60 -7.34
N GLY A 324 -17.74 -37.31 -7.09
CA GLY A 324 -16.56 -36.60 -7.60
C GLY A 324 -15.22 -36.99 -6.96
N GLY A 325 -15.11 -36.89 -5.63
CA GLY A 325 -13.81 -36.89 -4.96
C GLY A 325 -13.04 -38.20 -5.00
N VAL A 326 -13.72 -39.35 -4.94
CA VAL A 326 -13.06 -40.65 -5.15
C VAL A 326 -12.50 -40.74 -6.58
N ALA A 327 -13.24 -40.25 -7.59
CA ALA A 327 -12.80 -40.28 -8.98
C ALA A 327 -11.61 -39.32 -9.24
N ALA A 328 -11.62 -38.13 -8.64
CA ALA A 328 -10.47 -37.21 -8.67
C ALA A 328 -9.20 -37.84 -8.06
N LEU A 329 -9.37 -38.74 -7.09
CA LEU A 329 -8.29 -39.50 -6.45
C LEU A 329 -8.03 -40.90 -7.06
N GLU A 330 -8.75 -41.35 -8.09
CA GLU A 330 -8.49 -42.67 -8.71
C GLU A 330 -7.10 -42.82 -9.37
N PRO A 331 -6.48 -41.80 -10.01
CA PRO A 331 -5.12 -41.94 -10.55
C PRO A 331 -4.00 -41.92 -9.49
N TYR A 332 -4.34 -41.80 -8.20
CA TYR A 332 -3.37 -41.60 -7.12
C TYR A 332 -3.42 -42.68 -6.04
N ASP A 333 -2.35 -43.46 -5.91
CA ASP A 333 -2.21 -44.52 -4.90
C ASP A 333 -1.76 -44.00 -3.51
N GLY A 334 -1.31 -42.75 -3.42
CA GLY A 334 -0.82 -42.13 -2.19
C GLY A 334 -1.92 -41.52 -1.31
N LYS A 335 -1.54 -41.05 -0.12
CA LYS A 335 -2.39 -40.23 0.75
C LYS A 335 -2.25 -38.75 0.42
N VAL A 336 -3.34 -38.00 0.62
CA VAL A 336 -3.34 -36.54 0.49
C VAL A 336 -3.72 -35.89 1.83
N GLY A 337 -2.84 -35.03 2.35
CA GLY A 337 -3.19 -34.10 3.42
C GLY A 337 -3.97 -32.91 2.86
N ILE A 338 -5.06 -32.53 3.49
CA ILE A 338 -5.79 -31.31 3.14
C ILE A 338 -5.76 -30.39 4.36
N LEU A 339 -4.95 -29.34 4.28
CA LEU A 339 -4.71 -28.39 5.36
C LEU A 339 -5.64 -27.19 5.15
N ILE A 340 -6.81 -27.22 5.82
CA ILE A 340 -7.81 -26.17 5.77
C ILE A 340 -7.49 -25.13 6.84
N ARG A 341 -7.21 -23.90 6.39
CA ARG A 341 -6.89 -22.77 7.26
C ARG A 341 -7.98 -21.72 7.18
N GLN A 342 -8.41 -21.22 8.32
CA GLN A 342 -9.23 -20.01 8.40
C GLN A 342 -8.39 -18.88 9.01
N HIS A 343 -8.74 -17.61 8.76
CA HIS A 343 -7.96 -16.47 9.25
C HIS A 343 -7.81 -16.49 10.78
N GLY A 344 -8.89 -16.77 11.50
CA GLY A 344 -8.99 -16.65 12.95
C GLY A 344 -9.65 -15.35 13.38
N GLU A 345 -10.34 -15.43 14.50
CA GLU A 345 -10.65 -14.33 15.42
C GLU A 345 -10.40 -14.85 16.83
N TRP A 346 -9.98 -13.99 17.75
CA TRP A 346 -9.78 -14.38 19.13
C TRP A 346 -11.12 -14.70 19.80
N VAL A 347 -11.25 -15.88 20.40
CA VAL A 347 -12.53 -16.34 20.98
C VAL A 347 -13.04 -15.38 22.06
N HIS A 348 -12.14 -14.86 22.90
CA HIS A 348 -12.40 -13.86 23.93
C HIS A 348 -11.16 -12.97 24.11
N TYR A 349 -11.32 -11.70 24.48
CA TYR A 349 -10.21 -10.86 24.93
C TYR A 349 -9.83 -11.20 26.39
N ASN A 350 -8.54 -11.43 26.62
CA ASN A 350 -7.92 -11.68 27.93
C ASN A 350 -6.38 -11.50 27.84
N ALA A 351 -5.67 -11.64 28.98
CA ALA A 351 -4.21 -11.51 29.06
C ALA A 351 -3.38 -12.42 28.10
N SER A 352 -3.90 -13.60 27.72
CA SER A 352 -3.25 -14.47 26.72
C SER A 352 -3.46 -13.92 25.30
N THR A 353 -4.69 -13.48 25.01
CA THR A 353 -5.09 -12.85 23.75
C THR A 353 -4.35 -11.54 23.48
N TYR A 354 -4.05 -10.75 24.51
CA TYR A 354 -3.25 -9.52 24.38
C TYR A 354 -1.88 -9.78 23.74
N GLU A 355 -1.24 -10.91 24.04
CA GLU A 355 0.03 -11.29 23.40
C GLU A 355 -0.16 -11.70 21.92
N SER A 356 -1.40 -11.95 21.45
CA SER A 356 -1.73 -12.05 20.01
C SER A 356 -1.99 -10.66 19.40
N VAL A 357 -2.60 -9.73 20.15
CA VAL A 357 -2.71 -8.30 19.74
C VAL A 357 -1.32 -7.71 19.48
N LYS A 358 -0.35 -7.94 20.38
CA LYS A 358 1.04 -7.49 20.22
C LYS A 358 1.68 -7.99 18.92
N ALA A 359 1.51 -9.28 18.61
CA ALA A 359 2.02 -9.88 17.37
C ALA A 359 1.33 -9.31 16.11
N PHE A 360 0.03 -8.97 16.20
CA PHE A 360 -0.68 -8.25 15.15
C PHE A 360 -0.15 -6.81 14.98
N VAL A 361 0.05 -6.07 16.08
CA VAL A 361 0.65 -4.72 16.09
C VAL A 361 2.04 -4.72 15.46
N ASP A 362 2.91 -5.67 15.83
CA ASP A 362 4.23 -5.86 15.19
C ASP A 362 4.12 -6.11 13.68
N GLY A 363 3.10 -6.87 13.26
CA GLY A 363 2.80 -7.15 11.86
C GLY A 363 2.32 -5.92 11.07
N ILE A 364 1.43 -5.10 11.64
CA ILE A 364 0.89 -3.91 10.97
C ILE A 364 1.82 -2.70 11.06
N TRP A 365 2.69 -2.61 12.08
CA TRP A 365 3.49 -1.42 12.36
C TRP A 365 4.29 -0.88 11.16
N PRO A 366 5.00 -1.71 10.36
CA PRO A 366 5.75 -1.23 9.20
C PRO A 366 4.89 -0.48 8.16
N TYR A 367 3.60 -0.78 8.08
CA TYR A 367 2.66 -0.18 7.13
C TYR A 367 2.06 1.14 7.63
N THR A 368 2.12 1.42 8.95
CA THR A 368 1.66 2.71 9.54
C THR A 368 2.51 3.90 9.11
N GLY A 369 3.75 3.66 8.69
CA GLY A 369 4.75 4.70 8.42
C GLY A 369 5.32 5.39 9.67
N LEU A 370 5.00 4.90 10.87
CA LEU A 370 5.49 5.43 12.15
C LEU A 370 6.87 4.83 12.52
N PRO A 371 7.76 5.59 13.20
CA PRO A 371 9.06 5.07 13.64
C PRO A 371 8.93 3.85 14.59
N PRO A 372 9.64 2.73 14.35
CA PRO A 372 9.66 1.57 15.26
C PRO A 372 10.23 1.84 16.66
N GLU A 373 10.76 3.05 16.88
CA GLU A 373 11.14 3.56 18.20
C GLU A 373 9.92 3.91 19.07
N LEU A 374 8.75 4.21 18.50
CA LEU A 374 7.53 4.54 19.28
C LEU A 374 6.94 3.32 19.99
N LEU A 375 7.09 2.12 19.44
CA LEU A 375 6.78 0.85 20.13
C LEU A 375 7.66 0.56 21.36
N LYS A 376 8.64 1.43 21.65
CA LYS A 376 9.61 1.30 22.75
C LYS A 376 9.56 2.51 23.68
N VAL A 377 8.54 3.35 23.54
CA VAL A 377 8.22 4.40 24.50
C VAL A 377 7.38 3.75 25.61
N ASP A 378 7.86 3.94 26.84
CA ASP A 378 7.33 3.44 28.10
C ASP A 378 7.38 4.65 29.05
N GLU A 379 6.27 5.39 29.14
CA GLU A 379 6.13 6.50 30.08
C GLU A 379 5.33 6.11 31.33
N GLY A 380 4.68 4.93 31.37
CA GLY A 380 3.85 4.52 32.50
C GLY A 380 3.06 3.22 32.30
N THR A 381 1.74 3.31 32.51
CA THR A 381 0.76 2.26 32.18
C THR A 381 -0.57 2.95 31.88
N TYR A 382 -1.28 2.44 30.88
CA TYR A 382 -2.59 2.89 30.43
C TYR A 382 -3.70 1.97 30.95
N PHE A 383 -4.86 2.58 31.20
CA PHE A 383 -6.05 1.92 31.70
C PHE A 383 -7.31 2.50 31.07
N ILE A 384 -8.41 1.75 31.15
CA ILE A 384 -9.78 2.26 30.93
C ILE A 384 -10.63 2.05 32.19
N ASP A 385 -11.76 2.75 32.26
CA ASP A 385 -12.81 2.53 33.26
C ASP A 385 -13.64 1.30 32.85
N ASP A 386 -13.53 0.17 33.56
CA ASP A 386 -14.21 -1.08 33.18
C ASP A 386 -15.74 -0.97 33.29
N ALA A 387 -16.25 -0.08 34.14
CA ALA A 387 -17.69 0.17 34.28
C ALA A 387 -18.24 1.11 33.19
N HIS A 388 -17.38 1.93 32.57
CA HIS A 388 -17.75 2.87 31.52
C HIS A 388 -16.68 2.92 30.39
N PRO A 389 -16.41 1.80 29.70
CA PRO A 389 -15.18 1.63 28.91
C PRO A 389 -15.06 2.57 27.71
N TRP A 390 -16.17 3.13 27.20
CA TRP A 390 -16.17 4.14 26.12
C TRP A 390 -16.32 5.59 26.63
N SER A 391 -16.39 5.81 27.96
CA SER A 391 -16.64 7.12 28.56
C SER A 391 -15.57 8.15 28.21
N ASP A 392 -16.03 9.34 27.82
CA ASP A 392 -15.20 10.54 27.65
C ASP A 392 -15.26 11.45 28.91
N GLU A 393 -16.03 11.06 29.94
CA GLU A 393 -16.09 11.69 31.26
C GLU A 393 -15.25 10.94 32.30
N VAL A 394 -14.77 11.67 33.32
CA VAL A 394 -13.82 11.16 34.33
C VAL A 394 -14.54 10.75 35.60
N HIS A 395 -14.65 9.45 35.83
CA HIS A 395 -15.12 8.89 37.09
C HIS A 395 -13.96 8.81 38.11
N ILE A 396 -14.26 9.16 39.37
CA ILE A 396 -13.26 9.37 40.43
C ILE A 396 -13.14 8.14 41.36
N ASP A 397 -14.21 7.36 41.48
CA ASP A 397 -14.29 6.15 42.33
C ASP A 397 -14.67 4.92 41.47
N THR A 398 -13.95 4.69 40.35
CA THR A 398 -14.14 3.51 39.48
C THR A 398 -12.99 2.51 39.57
N GLU A 399 -13.23 1.28 39.16
CA GLU A 399 -12.20 0.25 38.99
C GLU A 399 -11.60 0.37 37.59
N LEU A 400 -10.30 0.67 37.53
CA LEU A 400 -9.56 0.83 36.28
C LEU A 400 -8.93 -0.51 35.89
N VAL A 401 -8.90 -0.84 34.60
CA VAL A 401 -8.28 -2.07 34.08
C VAL A 401 -7.21 -1.80 33.03
N ASP A 402 -6.11 -2.54 33.10
CA ASP A 402 -5.00 -2.50 32.14
C ASP A 402 -5.27 -3.36 30.88
N ALA A 403 -4.31 -3.38 29.95
CA ALA A 403 -4.42 -4.17 28.71
C ALA A 403 -4.48 -5.70 28.92
N TRP A 404 -4.13 -6.20 30.12
CA TRP A 404 -4.21 -7.61 30.51
C TRP A 404 -5.48 -7.93 31.35
N LEU A 405 -6.33 -6.93 31.60
CA LEU A 405 -7.50 -6.97 32.50
C LEU A 405 -7.15 -7.11 34.00
N SER A 406 -5.96 -6.68 34.41
CA SER A 406 -5.61 -6.52 35.83
C SER A 406 -6.24 -5.24 36.37
N SER A 407 -6.89 -5.29 37.53
CA SER A 407 -7.51 -4.11 38.11
C SER A 407 -6.55 -3.23 38.93
N TRP A 408 -6.81 -1.92 38.88
CA TRP A 408 -5.95 -0.86 39.38
C TRP A 408 -6.73 0.14 40.22
N SER A 409 -6.13 0.53 41.34
CA SER A 409 -6.78 1.32 42.41
C SER A 409 -5.89 2.44 42.99
N LEU A 410 -4.76 2.72 42.33
CA LEU A 410 -3.90 3.86 42.66
C LEU A 410 -4.18 5.05 41.71
N PRO A 411 -3.82 6.29 42.08
CA PRO A 411 -4.15 7.46 41.26
C PRO A 411 -3.55 7.38 39.85
N ALA A 412 -4.43 7.37 38.85
CA ALA A 412 -4.13 7.59 37.45
C ALA A 412 -4.72 8.93 36.98
N THR A 413 -4.11 9.55 35.97
CA THR A 413 -4.55 10.84 35.41
C THR A 413 -5.40 10.57 34.17
N PRO A 414 -6.59 11.16 34.01
CA PRO A 414 -7.37 11.02 32.78
C PRO A 414 -6.65 11.71 31.61
N VAL A 415 -6.56 11.02 30.47
CA VAL A 415 -5.95 11.50 29.23
C VAL A 415 -6.94 11.30 28.07
N LYS A 416 -7.12 12.32 27.26
CA LYS A 416 -7.89 12.24 26.01
C LYS A 416 -6.93 12.16 24.84
N ASP A 417 -7.10 11.12 24.02
CA ASP A 417 -6.25 10.79 22.87
C ASP A 417 -4.73 10.91 23.16
N PRO A 418 -4.15 10.01 23.98
CA PRO A 418 -2.83 10.18 24.57
C PRO A 418 -1.68 10.42 23.58
N LEU A 419 -1.80 9.92 22.34
CA LEU A 419 -0.74 10.00 21.32
C LEU A 419 -1.24 10.48 19.94
N GLY A 420 -2.47 11.02 19.86
CA GLY A 420 -3.08 11.42 18.58
C GLY A 420 -3.54 10.23 17.72
N VAL A 421 -3.71 9.06 18.34
CA VAL A 421 -3.99 7.78 17.67
C VAL A 421 -5.43 7.73 17.12
N SER A 422 -6.32 8.63 17.58
CA SER A 422 -7.69 8.71 17.05
C SER A 422 -7.79 9.17 15.57
N GLU A 423 -6.72 9.74 14.99
CA GLU A 423 -6.59 9.97 13.53
C GLU A 423 -5.90 8.78 12.79
N VAL A 424 -5.41 7.74 13.49
CA VAL A 424 -4.47 6.73 12.93
C VAL A 424 -5.15 5.43 12.47
N ASP A 425 -6.12 4.90 13.22
CA ASP A 425 -6.88 3.69 12.81
C ASP A 425 -8.28 3.62 13.47
N GLU A 426 -9.21 2.89 12.87
CA GLU A 426 -10.52 2.59 13.47
C GLU A 426 -10.36 1.70 14.72
N LEU A 427 -9.33 0.84 14.73
CA LEU A 427 -8.88 0.03 15.86
C LEU A 427 -8.30 0.83 17.03
N ALA A 428 -7.98 2.12 16.88
CA ALA A 428 -7.24 2.89 17.88
C ALA A 428 -8.10 3.51 19.01
N GLY A 429 -9.40 3.23 19.02
CA GLY A 429 -10.28 3.46 20.19
C GLY A 429 -10.70 4.91 20.45
N LYS A 430 -11.98 5.21 20.21
CA LYS A 430 -12.64 6.40 20.78
C LYS A 430 -13.01 6.14 22.25
N GLY A 431 -12.90 7.16 23.09
CA GLY A 431 -13.17 7.12 24.54
C GLY A 431 -11.94 7.46 25.38
N GLY A 432 -12.16 7.99 26.58
CA GLY A 432 -11.11 8.46 27.48
C GLY A 432 -10.20 7.33 27.98
N PHE A 433 -8.92 7.64 28.19
CA PHE A 433 -7.96 6.74 28.83
C PHE A 433 -7.58 7.29 30.21
N TYR A 434 -7.02 6.44 31.06
CA TYR A 434 -6.36 6.82 32.30
C TYR A 434 -4.89 6.41 32.21
N PHE A 435 -3.98 7.22 32.75
CA PHE A 435 -2.54 7.02 32.63
C PHE A 435 -1.85 7.19 33.98
N ALA A 436 -1.01 6.22 34.36
CA ALA A 436 -0.21 6.27 35.58
C ALA A 436 1.28 6.44 35.22
N PRO A 437 1.86 7.65 35.30
CA PRO A 437 3.22 7.89 34.84
C PRO A 437 4.27 7.20 35.73
N GLY A 438 5.17 6.43 35.12
CA GLY A 438 6.27 5.74 35.79
C GLY A 438 5.86 4.69 36.83
N GLN A 439 4.60 4.21 36.79
CA GLN A 439 4.08 3.21 37.70
C GLN A 439 2.93 2.40 37.06
N GLY A 440 2.84 1.12 37.37
CA GLY A 440 1.73 0.26 36.93
C GLY A 440 2.19 -1.16 36.62
N PRO A 441 1.24 -2.07 36.31
CA PRO A 441 1.54 -3.42 35.84
C PRO A 441 2.18 -3.47 34.45
N GLY A 442 1.92 -2.47 33.58
CA GLY A 442 2.44 -2.43 32.22
C GLY A 442 3.89 -1.95 32.07
N MET A 443 4.41 -1.21 33.05
CA MET A 443 5.79 -0.71 33.10
C MET A 443 6.85 -1.71 32.58
N GLY A 444 7.47 -1.38 31.44
CA GLY A 444 8.39 -2.24 30.69
C GLY A 444 7.83 -2.80 29.38
N GLU A 445 6.52 -2.65 29.14
CA GLU A 445 5.86 -2.77 27.83
C GLU A 445 5.88 -1.41 27.12
N GLY A 446 5.66 -1.40 25.79
CA GLY A 446 5.49 -0.14 25.05
C GLY A 446 4.07 0.41 25.16
N ASP A 447 3.93 1.71 25.49
CA ASP A 447 2.64 2.43 25.66
C ASP A 447 1.66 2.18 24.49
N MET A 448 2.18 2.11 23.26
CA MET A 448 1.40 1.83 22.05
C MET A 448 0.73 0.45 22.07
N TYR A 449 1.38 -0.59 22.58
CA TYR A 449 0.79 -1.92 22.67
C TYR A 449 -0.38 -1.93 23.67
N GLU A 450 -0.22 -1.27 24.82
CA GLU A 450 -1.29 -1.15 25.81
C GLU A 450 -2.53 -0.44 25.23
N ILE A 451 -2.32 0.67 24.51
CA ILE A 451 -3.40 1.42 23.84
C ILE A 451 -4.12 0.57 22.78
N PHE A 452 -3.38 -0.21 21.97
CA PHE A 452 -3.99 -1.15 21.03
C PHE A 452 -4.72 -2.31 21.72
N GLY A 453 -4.17 -2.86 22.82
CA GLY A 453 -4.81 -3.90 23.62
C GLY A 453 -6.13 -3.43 24.23
N LEU A 454 -6.13 -2.28 24.91
CA LEU A 454 -7.33 -1.67 25.49
C LEU A 454 -8.39 -1.33 24.43
N SER A 455 -7.98 -0.96 23.21
CA SER A 455 -8.90 -0.66 22.11
C SER A 455 -9.45 -1.93 21.43
N ALA A 456 -8.66 -3.00 21.36
CA ALA A 456 -9.16 -4.34 21.03
C ALA A 456 -10.15 -4.84 22.10
N TYR A 457 -9.87 -4.67 23.40
CA TYR A 457 -10.79 -5.04 24.48
C TYR A 457 -12.14 -4.29 24.35
N ARG A 458 -12.11 -2.97 24.13
CA ARG A 458 -13.30 -2.15 23.81
C ARG A 458 -14.11 -2.68 22.61
N THR A 459 -13.44 -3.25 21.62
CA THR A 459 -14.06 -3.83 20.42
C THR A 459 -14.69 -5.18 20.74
N TRP A 460 -14.00 -6.05 21.50
CA TRP A 460 -14.55 -7.32 21.96
C TRP A 460 -15.76 -7.15 22.90
N LEU A 461 -15.77 -6.13 23.76
CA LEU A 461 -16.92 -5.81 24.62
C LEU A 461 -18.22 -5.51 23.84
N GLN A 462 -18.13 -5.03 22.59
CA GLN A 462 -19.29 -4.82 21.71
C GLN A 462 -19.85 -6.13 21.12
N MET A 463 -19.08 -7.22 21.21
CA MET A 463 -19.46 -8.59 20.92
C MET A 463 -19.62 -9.41 22.23
N GLU A 464 -19.96 -8.76 23.36
CA GLU A 464 -20.13 -9.40 24.67
C GLU A 464 -18.87 -10.15 25.18
N ASN A 465 -17.69 -9.72 24.71
CA ASN A 465 -16.38 -10.35 24.86
C ASN A 465 -16.27 -11.77 24.26
N HIS A 466 -17.04 -12.09 23.23
CA HIS A 466 -17.03 -13.38 22.54
C HIS A 466 -17.05 -13.22 21.00
N SER A 467 -16.23 -14.00 20.26
CA SER A 467 -16.35 -14.09 18.79
C SER A 467 -17.29 -15.24 18.39
N PRO A 468 -18.46 -14.97 17.78
CA PRO A 468 -19.31 -16.02 17.21
C PRO A 468 -18.73 -16.63 15.93
N MET A 469 -17.72 -15.98 15.31
CA MET A 469 -17.07 -16.47 14.10
C MET A 469 -16.31 -17.76 14.40
N TYR A 470 -15.65 -17.83 15.56
CA TYR A 470 -15.00 -19.03 16.05
C TYR A 470 -15.97 -20.21 16.07
N ASP A 471 -17.09 -20.12 16.79
CA ASP A 471 -18.10 -21.20 16.88
C ASP A 471 -18.68 -21.59 15.51
N ALA A 472 -18.93 -20.62 14.62
CA ALA A 472 -19.39 -20.88 13.26
C ALA A 472 -18.33 -21.63 12.43
N VAL A 473 -17.06 -21.25 12.54
CA VAL A 473 -15.94 -21.94 11.86
C VAL A 473 -15.72 -23.33 12.44
N LYS A 474 -15.70 -23.51 13.77
CA LYS A 474 -15.62 -24.82 14.42
C LYS A 474 -16.76 -25.75 13.99
N THR A 475 -17.98 -25.22 13.88
CA THR A 475 -19.14 -25.96 13.35
C THR A 475 -18.93 -26.34 11.88
N SER A 476 -18.41 -25.42 11.06
CA SER A 476 -18.09 -25.70 9.66
C SER A 476 -16.99 -26.77 9.51
N TRP A 477 -15.99 -26.79 10.40
CA TRP A 477 -14.91 -27.78 10.39
C TRP A 477 -15.40 -29.18 10.75
N ALA A 478 -16.29 -29.32 11.73
CA ALA A 478 -16.89 -30.61 12.07
C ALA A 478 -17.68 -31.19 10.87
N LEU A 479 -18.47 -30.36 10.19
CA LEU A 479 -19.18 -30.75 8.97
C LEU A 479 -18.23 -31.04 7.80
N LEU A 480 -17.17 -30.25 7.63
CA LEU A 480 -16.13 -30.47 6.62
C LEU A 480 -15.36 -31.79 6.84
N GLU A 481 -15.00 -32.12 8.08
CA GLU A 481 -14.33 -33.39 8.42
C GLU A 481 -15.27 -34.57 8.15
N GLU A 482 -16.56 -34.47 8.49
CA GLU A 482 -17.55 -35.51 8.20
C GLU A 482 -17.78 -35.68 6.68
N HIS A 483 -17.92 -34.58 5.93
CA HIS A 483 -18.08 -34.61 4.47
C HIS A 483 -16.83 -35.15 3.78
N MET A 484 -15.63 -34.68 4.13
CA MET A 484 -14.38 -35.20 3.55
C MET A 484 -14.18 -36.70 3.87
N THR A 485 -14.49 -37.12 5.10
CA THR A 485 -14.44 -38.55 5.47
C THR A 485 -15.43 -39.39 4.67
N ARG A 486 -16.63 -38.85 4.40
CA ARG A 486 -17.65 -39.52 3.55
C ARG A 486 -17.33 -39.50 2.05
N HIS A 487 -16.61 -38.50 1.56
CA HIS A 487 -16.37 -38.23 0.12
C HIS A 487 -15.04 -38.80 -0.40
N TYR A 488 -13.99 -38.81 0.42
CA TYR A 488 -12.66 -39.30 0.06
C TYR A 488 -12.22 -40.57 0.82
N GLY A 489 -12.79 -40.81 2.02
CA GLY A 489 -12.38 -41.91 2.91
C GLY A 489 -10.92 -41.81 3.35
N ASP A 490 -10.32 -42.96 3.68
CA ASP A 490 -8.96 -43.08 4.23
C ASP A 490 -7.82 -42.57 3.31
N LYS A 491 -8.11 -42.13 2.08
CA LYS A 491 -7.14 -41.49 1.19
C LYS A 491 -6.78 -40.07 1.62
N VAL A 492 -7.70 -39.36 2.31
CA VAL A 492 -7.52 -37.97 2.71
C VAL A 492 -7.33 -37.85 4.22
N VAL A 493 -6.34 -37.05 4.61
CA VAL A 493 -6.11 -36.66 6.00
C VAL A 493 -6.48 -35.18 6.14
N PRO A 494 -7.66 -34.84 6.68
CA PRO A 494 -8.03 -33.45 6.91
C PRO A 494 -7.28 -32.90 8.12
N ALA A 495 -6.74 -31.69 8.01
CA ALA A 495 -6.17 -30.93 9.11
C ALA A 495 -6.74 -29.51 9.10
N PHE A 496 -7.00 -28.95 10.28
CA PHE A 496 -7.63 -27.64 10.42
C PHE A 496 -6.76 -26.74 11.27
N ALA A 497 -6.64 -25.46 10.90
CA ALA A 497 -5.91 -24.47 11.69
C ALA A 497 -6.51 -23.07 11.59
N PHE A 498 -6.35 -22.30 12.65
CA PHE A 498 -6.41 -20.84 12.58
C PHE A 498 -5.02 -20.28 12.27
N HIS A 499 -4.97 -19.21 11.48
CA HIS A 499 -3.72 -18.50 11.20
C HIS A 499 -3.39 -17.46 12.28
N VAL A 500 -4.42 -16.78 12.80
CA VAL A 500 -4.37 -15.74 13.82
C VAL A 500 -5.19 -16.14 15.06
N ASP A 501 -4.85 -17.27 15.69
CA ASP A 501 -4.86 -17.41 17.17
C ASP A 501 -4.16 -18.72 17.63
N PRO A 502 -2.89 -18.65 18.10
CA PRO A 502 -2.22 -19.80 18.73
C PRO A 502 -2.45 -19.95 20.24
N LYS A 503 -3.18 -19.04 20.91
CA LYS A 503 -3.03 -18.78 22.36
C LYS A 503 -4.22 -19.22 23.22
N MET A 504 -5.29 -19.73 22.60
CA MET A 504 -6.40 -20.42 23.28
C MET A 504 -6.27 -21.95 23.24
N ASP A 505 -6.03 -22.56 22.07
CA ASP A 505 -5.75 -24.00 21.94
C ASP A 505 -4.53 -24.27 21.01
N PRO A 506 -3.41 -24.78 21.54
CA PRO A 506 -2.21 -25.09 20.74
C PRO A 506 -2.42 -26.14 19.64
N SER A 507 -3.47 -26.98 19.72
CA SER A 507 -3.77 -28.01 18.72
C SER A 507 -4.44 -27.48 17.45
N GLU A 508 -4.88 -26.21 17.46
CA GLU A 508 -5.55 -25.55 16.33
C GLU A 508 -4.61 -24.61 15.56
N THR A 509 -3.30 -24.74 15.81
CA THR A 509 -2.24 -23.97 15.15
C THR A 509 -1.88 -24.51 13.78
N THR A 510 -1.28 -23.67 12.93
CA THR A 510 -0.76 -24.10 11.62
C THR A 510 0.35 -25.16 11.78
N GLU A 511 1.12 -25.07 12.86
CA GLU A 511 2.15 -26.03 13.25
C GLU A 511 1.57 -27.36 13.74
N ALA A 512 0.50 -27.36 14.55
CA ALA A 512 -0.17 -28.60 14.96
C ALA A 512 -0.87 -29.29 13.79
N ALA A 513 -1.50 -28.54 12.89
CA ALA A 513 -2.06 -29.06 11.65
C ALA A 513 -0.97 -29.66 10.73
N ALA A 514 0.17 -28.98 10.59
CA ALA A 514 1.32 -29.50 9.87
C ALA A 514 1.88 -30.79 10.49
N GLN A 515 1.97 -30.87 11.83
CA GLN A 515 2.39 -32.09 12.52
C GLN A 515 1.37 -33.23 12.36
N LYS A 516 0.05 -32.96 12.39
CA LYS A 516 -1.01 -33.95 12.11
C LYS A 516 -0.82 -34.59 10.73
N LEU A 517 -0.40 -33.82 9.73
CA LEU A 517 -0.16 -34.32 8.37
C LEU A 517 1.18 -35.07 8.25
N ALA A 518 2.25 -34.58 8.88
CA ALA A 518 3.55 -35.26 8.92
C ALA A 518 3.47 -36.62 9.64
N ASP A 519 2.83 -36.68 10.81
CA ASP A 519 2.61 -37.90 11.59
C ASP A 519 1.72 -38.92 10.85
N ALA A 520 0.88 -38.45 9.93
CA ALA A 520 -0.01 -39.29 9.13
C ALA A 520 0.66 -39.89 7.87
N ASP A 521 1.92 -39.54 7.57
CA ASP A 521 2.68 -40.05 6.41
C ASP A 521 1.92 -39.82 5.10
N VAL A 522 1.64 -38.54 4.79
CA VAL A 522 0.98 -38.10 3.54
C VAL A 522 1.99 -37.86 2.42
N ASP A 523 1.61 -38.15 1.18
CA ASP A 523 2.47 -38.00 0.00
C ASP A 523 2.38 -36.61 -0.66
N LEU A 524 1.20 -35.97 -0.57
CA LEU A 524 0.86 -34.66 -1.13
C LEU A 524 0.11 -33.84 -0.08
N VAL A 525 0.31 -32.51 -0.04
CA VAL A 525 -0.50 -31.59 0.76
C VAL A 525 -1.18 -30.57 -0.14
N ILE A 526 -2.51 -30.47 -0.03
CA ILE A 526 -3.28 -29.34 -0.53
C ILE A 526 -3.46 -28.32 0.59
N ASP A 527 -2.98 -27.10 0.36
CA ASP A 527 -3.16 -25.96 1.25
C ASP A 527 -4.40 -25.16 0.84
N VAL A 528 -5.37 -25.06 1.75
CA VAL A 528 -6.72 -24.54 1.49
C VAL A 528 -7.00 -23.37 2.42
N TYR A 529 -7.06 -22.15 1.88
CA TYR A 529 -7.58 -21.01 2.64
C TYR A 529 -9.12 -20.99 2.56
N GLN A 530 -9.77 -21.28 3.68
CA GLN A 530 -11.22 -21.21 3.88
C GLN A 530 -11.69 -19.75 3.86
N SER A 531 -11.92 -19.28 2.65
CA SER A 531 -12.53 -17.98 2.39
C SER A 531 -13.38 -18.03 1.12
N SER A 532 -14.36 -17.14 1.08
CA SER A 532 -15.19 -16.75 -0.06
C SER A 532 -14.39 -16.05 -1.16
N VAL A 533 -13.40 -15.25 -0.75
CA VAL A 533 -12.52 -14.47 -1.60
C VAL A 533 -11.07 -14.55 -1.12
N HIS A 534 -10.10 -14.35 -2.02
CA HIS A 534 -8.66 -14.45 -1.76
C HIS A 534 -7.98 -13.07 -1.94
N SER A 535 -6.87 -12.84 -1.25
CA SER A 535 -6.15 -11.55 -1.16
C SER A 535 -4.66 -11.82 -1.11
N ASP A 536 -3.86 -11.15 -1.94
CA ASP A 536 -2.42 -11.40 -2.00
C ASP A 536 -1.77 -11.09 -0.65
N SER A 537 -2.13 -9.96 -0.03
CA SER A 537 -1.75 -9.57 1.33
C SER A 537 -1.93 -10.69 2.36
N MET A 538 -3.09 -11.35 2.36
CA MET A 538 -3.47 -12.33 3.37
C MET A 538 -3.08 -13.75 2.96
N ASP A 539 -3.67 -14.31 1.90
CA ASP A 539 -3.46 -15.72 1.57
C ASP A 539 -2.06 -15.97 1.02
N THR A 540 -1.54 -15.11 0.16
CA THR A 540 -0.32 -15.38 -0.61
C THR A 540 0.95 -14.92 0.10
N CYS A 541 0.97 -13.73 0.68
CA CYS A 541 2.17 -13.13 1.26
C CYS A 541 2.35 -13.44 2.75
N MET A 542 1.25 -13.62 3.50
CA MET A 542 1.29 -13.90 4.94
C MET A 542 1.07 -15.40 5.23
N MET A 543 0.00 -15.98 4.66
CA MET A 543 -0.43 -17.34 5.00
C MET A 543 0.39 -18.47 4.36
N ARG A 544 0.55 -18.49 3.03
CA ARG A 544 1.30 -19.57 2.35
C ARG A 544 2.73 -19.78 2.91
N PRO A 545 3.56 -18.73 3.12
CA PRO A 545 4.93 -18.94 3.60
C PRO A 545 4.99 -19.47 5.05
N HIS A 546 4.01 -19.10 5.89
CA HIS A 546 3.87 -19.70 7.22
C HIS A 546 3.51 -21.19 7.12
N THR A 547 2.57 -21.56 6.25
CA THR A 547 2.16 -22.96 6.07
C THR A 547 3.27 -23.83 5.48
N GLU A 548 4.00 -23.31 4.47
CA GLU A 548 5.23 -23.96 3.99
C GLU A 548 6.24 -24.15 5.12
N HIS A 549 6.52 -23.10 5.92
CA HIS A 549 7.47 -23.18 7.02
C HIS A 549 7.07 -24.22 8.06
N ALA A 550 5.80 -24.24 8.48
CA ALA A 550 5.25 -25.18 9.45
C ALA A 550 5.37 -26.63 8.97
N LEU A 551 5.03 -26.90 7.70
CA LEU A 551 5.15 -28.23 7.09
C LEU A 551 6.60 -28.70 7.01
N ARG A 552 7.52 -27.84 6.56
CA ARG A 552 8.96 -28.18 6.51
C ARG A 552 9.55 -28.35 7.92
N ALA A 553 9.08 -27.59 8.92
CA ALA A 553 9.50 -27.72 10.32
C ALA A 553 8.99 -29.01 10.98
N ALA A 554 7.78 -29.46 10.63
CA ALA A 554 7.23 -30.77 11.03
C ALA A 554 7.91 -31.97 10.34
N GLY A 555 8.79 -31.73 9.36
CA GLY A 555 9.52 -32.76 8.62
C GLY A 555 8.84 -33.26 7.35
N TYR A 556 7.79 -32.58 6.86
CA TYR A 556 7.19 -32.90 5.57
C TYR A 556 8.02 -32.31 4.42
N ASP A 557 8.69 -33.17 3.64
CA ASP A 557 9.51 -32.79 2.48
C ASP A 557 8.76 -32.87 1.12
N GLY A 558 7.49 -33.27 1.11
CA GLY A 558 6.72 -33.50 -0.12
C GLY A 558 6.18 -32.25 -0.83
N PRO A 559 5.50 -32.42 -1.99
CA PRO A 559 4.85 -31.34 -2.72
C PRO A 559 3.74 -30.66 -1.90
N ILE A 560 3.66 -29.34 -2.01
CA ILE A 560 2.57 -28.51 -1.47
C ILE A 560 1.91 -27.84 -2.68
N VAL A 561 0.58 -27.90 -2.75
CA VAL A 561 -0.22 -27.22 -3.78
C VAL A 561 -1.22 -26.31 -3.10
N HIS A 562 -1.26 -25.04 -3.48
CA HIS A 562 -2.15 -24.06 -2.87
C HIS A 562 -3.43 -23.92 -3.71
N MET A 563 -4.59 -23.90 -3.07
CA MET A 563 -5.87 -23.64 -3.73
C MET A 563 -5.96 -22.15 -4.12
N ASP A 564 -5.79 -21.84 -5.40
CA ASP A 564 -5.83 -20.46 -5.94
C ASP A 564 -7.24 -19.92 -6.25
N ARG A 565 -8.28 -20.77 -6.18
CA ARG A 565 -9.69 -20.37 -6.39
C ARG A 565 -10.47 -20.41 -5.07
N PRO A 566 -11.06 -19.30 -4.61
CA PRO A 566 -11.82 -19.28 -3.37
C PRO A 566 -13.24 -19.82 -3.55
N ALA A 567 -13.91 -20.12 -2.43
CA ALA A 567 -15.23 -20.76 -2.45
C ALA A 567 -16.34 -19.89 -3.09
N GLY A 568 -16.23 -18.57 -2.98
CA GLY A 568 -17.25 -17.63 -3.45
C GLY A 568 -17.48 -17.62 -4.97
N LEU A 569 -16.46 -18.01 -5.74
CA LEU A 569 -16.56 -18.13 -7.20
C LEU A 569 -17.32 -19.37 -7.67
N HIS A 570 -17.66 -20.31 -6.78
CA HIS A 570 -18.42 -21.50 -7.15
C HIS A 570 -19.94 -21.22 -7.10
N PRO A 571 -20.73 -21.62 -8.12
CA PRO A 571 -22.16 -21.30 -8.19
C PRO A 571 -23.01 -21.71 -6.97
N ALA A 572 -22.60 -22.75 -6.23
CA ALA A 572 -23.25 -23.15 -4.98
C ALA A 572 -23.20 -22.07 -3.88
N TRP A 573 -22.22 -21.16 -3.91
CA TRP A 573 -22.13 -20.01 -3.01
C TRP A 573 -23.25 -19.01 -3.33
N GLY A 574 -23.32 -18.54 -4.57
CA GLY A 574 -24.39 -17.66 -5.05
C GLY A 574 -25.79 -18.23 -4.83
N ALA A 575 -26.00 -19.52 -5.12
CA ALA A 575 -27.27 -20.22 -4.86
C ALA A 575 -27.63 -20.31 -3.36
N THR A 576 -26.64 -20.21 -2.47
CA THR A 576 -26.84 -20.18 -1.01
C THR A 576 -27.15 -18.77 -0.51
N VAL A 577 -26.45 -17.76 -1.02
CA VAL A 577 -26.76 -16.33 -0.81
C VAL A 577 -28.19 -16.01 -1.25
N ALA A 578 -28.56 -16.43 -2.46
CA ALA A 578 -29.87 -16.18 -3.06
C ALA A 578 -31.03 -16.83 -2.29
N ARG A 579 -30.84 -18.06 -1.83
CA ARG A 579 -31.81 -18.79 -1.00
C ARG A 579 -32.05 -18.10 0.34
N TYR A 580 -30.99 -17.74 1.06
CA TYR A 580 -31.12 -17.05 2.34
C TYR A 580 -31.77 -15.67 2.20
N LEU A 581 -31.39 -14.89 1.18
CA LEU A 581 -32.04 -13.60 0.89
C LEU A 581 -33.52 -13.73 0.56
N LYS A 582 -33.93 -14.83 -0.11
CA LYS A 582 -35.35 -15.10 -0.36
C LYS A 582 -36.10 -15.43 0.93
N GLU A 583 -35.54 -16.29 1.78
CA GLU A 583 -36.10 -16.62 3.10
C GLU A 583 -36.22 -15.38 4.03
N GLN A 584 -35.40 -14.35 3.80
CA GLN A 584 -35.46 -13.07 4.51
C GLN A 584 -36.43 -12.08 3.86
N ALA A 585 -36.50 -12.01 2.53
CA ALA A 585 -37.49 -11.21 1.81
C ALA A 585 -38.93 -11.65 2.08
N GLU A 586 -39.16 -12.96 2.27
CA GLU A 586 -40.46 -13.52 2.70
C GLU A 586 -40.88 -13.11 4.13
N ARG A 587 -40.04 -12.40 4.89
CA ARG A 587 -40.37 -11.80 6.21
C ARG A 587 -40.79 -10.33 6.12
N LEU A 588 -40.58 -9.66 4.98
CA LEU A 588 -40.93 -8.25 4.78
C LEU A 588 -42.45 -8.07 4.58
N PRO A 589 -43.00 -6.86 4.80
CA PRO A 589 -44.39 -6.55 4.46
C PRO A 589 -44.74 -6.82 2.99
N ASP A 590 -45.98 -7.27 2.71
CA ASP A 590 -46.49 -7.56 1.35
C ASP A 590 -46.36 -6.37 0.36
N ASP A 591 -46.29 -5.13 0.86
CA ASP A 591 -46.16 -3.89 0.10
C ASP A 591 -44.75 -3.28 0.13
N ALA A 592 -43.77 -3.94 0.75
CA ALA A 592 -42.40 -3.48 0.82
C ALA A 592 -41.74 -3.40 -0.56
N GLN A 593 -41.23 -2.22 -0.92
CA GLN A 593 -40.29 -2.08 -2.03
C GLN A 593 -38.89 -2.24 -1.43
N TYR A 594 -38.18 -3.32 -1.76
CA TYR A 594 -36.92 -3.65 -1.10
C TYR A 594 -35.72 -3.80 -2.04
N SER A 595 -34.55 -3.46 -1.49
CA SER A 595 -33.25 -3.69 -2.10
C SER A 595 -32.46 -4.77 -1.33
N VAL A 596 -31.36 -5.21 -1.95
CA VAL A 596 -30.34 -6.07 -1.36
C VAL A 596 -28.99 -5.39 -1.48
N GLN A 597 -28.24 -5.34 -0.40
CA GLN A 597 -26.82 -5.00 -0.37
C GLN A 597 -26.00 -6.25 -0.06
N LEU A 598 -25.13 -6.65 -0.99
CA LEU A 598 -24.15 -7.72 -0.76
C LEU A 598 -22.86 -7.07 -0.29
N THR A 599 -22.55 -7.18 1.01
CA THR A 599 -21.42 -6.49 1.62
C THR A 599 -20.19 -7.40 1.76
N GLN A 600 -19.06 -6.95 1.21
CA GLN A 600 -17.71 -7.50 1.42
C GLN A 600 -16.87 -6.53 2.30
N HIS A 601 -15.70 -6.98 2.73
CA HIS A 601 -14.64 -6.17 3.29
C HIS A 601 -14.16 -5.12 2.28
N GLY A 602 -13.90 -3.90 2.75
CA GLY A 602 -13.42 -2.83 1.88
C GLY A 602 -11.91 -2.72 1.83
N ALA A 603 -11.31 -3.27 0.79
CA ALA A 603 -9.94 -2.94 0.42
C ALA A 603 -9.85 -1.52 -0.19
N ARG A 604 -8.65 -0.92 -0.18
CA ARG A 604 -8.41 0.38 -0.83
C ARG A 604 -7.81 0.19 -2.23
N PRO A 605 -8.41 0.74 -3.31
CA PRO A 605 -7.90 0.60 -4.68
C PRO A 605 -6.46 1.08 -4.86
N GLY A 606 -5.54 0.13 -4.95
CA GLY A 606 -4.09 0.39 -5.04
C GLY A 606 -3.35 0.42 -3.69
N GLY A 607 -3.86 -0.28 -2.67
CA GLY A 607 -3.03 -0.73 -1.54
C GLY A 607 -1.80 -1.49 -2.04
N GLN A 608 -0.69 -1.43 -1.29
CA GLN A 608 0.53 -2.15 -1.67
C GLN A 608 0.32 -3.65 -1.47
N ASN A 609 0.33 -4.43 -2.55
CA ASN A 609 0.56 -5.88 -2.46
C ASN A 609 1.94 -6.08 -1.79
N PRO A 610 2.02 -6.70 -0.59
CA PRO A 610 3.28 -6.79 0.15
C PRO A 610 4.31 -7.75 -0.50
N CYS A 611 3.89 -8.63 -1.42
CA CYS A 611 4.80 -9.39 -2.29
C CYS A 611 5.39 -8.54 -3.43
N GLY A 612 4.89 -7.32 -3.68
CA GLY A 612 5.37 -6.40 -4.71
C GLY A 612 4.91 -6.72 -6.15
N GLU A 613 4.02 -7.69 -6.33
CA GLU A 613 3.60 -8.21 -7.65
C GLU A 613 2.35 -7.52 -8.21
N GLY A 614 2.36 -6.18 -8.28
CA GLY A 614 1.27 -5.40 -8.88
C GLY A 614 0.13 -5.06 -7.91
N PRO A 615 -1.12 -4.85 -8.40
CA PRO A 615 -2.28 -4.64 -7.53
C PRO A 615 -2.73 -5.98 -6.90
N ASP A 616 -3.25 -5.94 -5.68
CA ASP A 616 -3.79 -7.11 -5.00
C ASP A 616 -5.01 -7.69 -5.74
N LYS A 617 -5.05 -9.02 -5.91
CA LYS A 617 -6.16 -9.75 -6.54
C LYS A 617 -7.52 -9.58 -5.85
N TYR A 618 -7.57 -9.18 -4.58
CA TYR A 618 -8.81 -9.07 -3.80
C TYR A 618 -9.92 -8.25 -4.49
N HIS A 619 -9.60 -7.07 -5.01
CA HIS A 619 -10.59 -6.23 -5.70
C HIS A 619 -11.17 -6.90 -6.96
N ARG A 620 -10.36 -7.69 -7.68
CA ARG A 620 -10.83 -8.44 -8.85
C ARG A 620 -11.72 -9.60 -8.42
N LEU A 621 -11.27 -10.37 -7.44
CA LEU A 621 -11.99 -11.55 -6.96
C LEU A 621 -13.30 -11.19 -6.22
N THR A 622 -13.39 -10.05 -5.53
CA THR A 622 -14.64 -9.57 -4.94
C THR A 622 -15.68 -9.20 -6.01
N GLN A 623 -15.26 -8.61 -7.14
CA GLN A 623 -16.13 -8.35 -8.29
C GLN A 623 -16.57 -9.64 -9.00
N GLU A 624 -15.67 -10.63 -9.13
CA GLU A 624 -16.01 -11.95 -9.66
C GLU A 624 -17.02 -12.69 -8.74
N GLU A 625 -16.85 -12.66 -7.42
CA GLU A 625 -17.80 -13.23 -6.44
C GLU A 625 -19.15 -12.51 -6.47
N PHE A 626 -19.14 -11.18 -6.59
CA PHE A 626 -20.36 -10.38 -6.72
C PHE A 626 -21.11 -10.76 -8.00
N ALA A 627 -20.43 -10.98 -9.14
CA ALA A 627 -21.09 -11.39 -10.38
C ALA A 627 -21.77 -12.78 -10.27
N VAL A 628 -21.11 -13.75 -9.62
CA VAL A 628 -21.69 -15.08 -9.33
C VAL A 628 -22.93 -14.95 -8.44
N SER A 629 -22.81 -14.18 -7.35
CA SER A 629 -23.89 -14.01 -6.37
C SER A 629 -25.05 -13.17 -6.91
N TYR A 630 -24.77 -12.08 -7.63
CA TYR A 630 -25.75 -11.23 -8.30
C TYR A 630 -26.65 -12.04 -9.23
N THR A 631 -26.06 -12.94 -10.03
CA THR A 631 -26.82 -13.76 -10.98
C THR A 631 -27.82 -14.66 -10.26
N ALA A 632 -27.36 -15.40 -9.23
CA ALA A 632 -28.25 -16.27 -8.45
C ALA A 632 -29.33 -15.48 -7.67
N VAL A 633 -28.99 -14.32 -7.11
CA VAL A 633 -29.95 -13.45 -6.38
C VAL A 633 -30.97 -12.83 -7.34
N ARG A 634 -30.54 -12.41 -8.53
CA ARG A 634 -31.40 -11.91 -9.61
C ARG A 634 -32.42 -12.95 -10.06
N ASP A 635 -31.98 -14.20 -10.22
CA ASP A 635 -32.84 -15.32 -10.59
C ASP A 635 -33.85 -15.66 -9.47
N ALA A 636 -33.43 -15.63 -8.21
CA ALA A 636 -34.28 -16.02 -7.06
C ALA A 636 -35.29 -14.93 -6.63
N LEU A 637 -34.95 -13.65 -6.77
CA LEU A 637 -35.76 -12.51 -6.32
C LEU A 637 -36.45 -11.73 -7.45
N GLY A 638 -36.01 -11.92 -8.70
CA GLY A 638 -36.60 -11.28 -9.89
C GLY A 638 -35.93 -9.95 -10.30
N PRO A 639 -36.43 -9.32 -11.39
CA PRO A 639 -35.78 -8.18 -12.03
C PRO A 639 -35.96 -6.84 -11.30
N ASP A 640 -37.02 -6.69 -10.49
CA ASP A 640 -37.42 -5.40 -9.90
C ASP A 640 -36.65 -5.04 -8.61
N VAL A 641 -35.99 -6.02 -7.99
CA VAL A 641 -35.16 -5.84 -6.78
C VAL A 641 -33.80 -5.23 -7.15
N ALA A 642 -33.41 -4.14 -6.48
CA ALA A 642 -32.05 -3.62 -6.61
C ALA A 642 -31.06 -4.53 -5.87
N ILE A 643 -29.97 -4.92 -6.51
CA ILE A 643 -28.88 -5.71 -5.92
C ILE A 643 -27.62 -4.85 -6.02
N ARG A 644 -27.02 -4.51 -4.88
CA ARG A 644 -25.90 -3.57 -4.78
C ARG A 644 -24.63 -4.27 -4.33
N HIS A 645 -23.51 -3.98 -5.00
CA HIS A 645 -22.17 -4.30 -4.50
C HIS A 645 -21.78 -3.23 -3.50
N VAL A 646 -21.43 -3.63 -2.27
CA VAL A 646 -21.15 -2.73 -1.17
C VAL A 646 -19.88 -3.19 -0.43
N TYR A 647 -19.07 -2.25 0.04
CA TYR A 647 -17.98 -2.53 0.97
C TYR A 647 -18.35 -2.03 2.38
N GLY A 648 -18.27 -2.91 3.38
CA GLY A 648 -18.81 -2.68 4.73
C GLY A 648 -17.92 -1.85 5.67
N GLN A 649 -16.62 -1.75 5.39
CA GLN A 649 -15.63 -1.04 6.20
C GLN A 649 -14.59 -0.38 5.29
N GLY A 650 -13.91 0.70 5.74
CA GLY A 650 -12.62 1.15 5.20
C GLY A 650 -12.62 1.78 3.80
N ALA A 651 -13.73 1.69 3.07
CA ALA A 651 -13.87 2.02 1.66
C ALA A 651 -14.98 3.05 1.40
N ASP A 652 -14.75 4.31 1.77
CA ASP A 652 -15.34 5.49 1.10
C ASP A 652 -14.71 5.64 -0.32
N ALA A 653 -14.75 4.58 -1.12
CA ALA A 653 -13.87 4.34 -2.26
C ALA A 653 -14.44 4.86 -3.59
N ARG A 654 -14.52 6.20 -3.73
CA ARG A 654 -14.99 6.90 -4.94
C ARG A 654 -14.15 6.69 -6.23
N ASP A 655 -13.23 5.72 -6.23
CA ASP A 655 -12.28 5.41 -7.31
C ASP A 655 -12.50 4.02 -7.96
N ASP A 656 -13.25 3.09 -7.34
CA ASP A 656 -13.55 1.76 -7.93
C ASP A 656 -15.01 1.58 -8.37
N GLY A 657 -15.94 2.33 -7.78
CA GLY A 657 -17.37 2.30 -8.12
C GLY A 657 -18.21 1.35 -7.24
N VAL A 658 -17.62 0.75 -6.21
CA VAL A 658 -18.37 0.04 -5.15
C VAL A 658 -18.93 1.08 -4.17
N LEU A 659 -20.14 0.84 -3.63
CA LEU A 659 -20.81 1.78 -2.74
C LEU A 659 -20.42 1.53 -1.27
N SER A 660 -20.42 2.58 -0.44
CA SER A 660 -20.52 2.38 1.02
C SER A 660 -21.96 2.02 1.43
N PRO A 661 -22.21 1.46 2.63
CA PRO A 661 -23.56 1.05 3.04
C PRO A 661 -24.53 2.23 3.13
N VAL A 662 -24.01 3.41 3.49
CA VAL A 662 -24.76 4.68 3.54
C VAL A 662 -25.04 5.22 2.14
N GLU A 663 -24.07 5.19 1.22
CA GLU A 663 -24.30 5.59 -0.18
C GLU A 663 -25.31 4.66 -0.89
N ALA A 664 -25.33 3.37 -0.52
CA ALA A 664 -26.32 2.40 -0.98
C ALA A 664 -27.74 2.71 -0.45
N LEU A 665 -27.89 3.03 0.85
CA LEU A 665 -29.18 3.42 1.44
C LEU A 665 -29.71 4.75 0.89
N GLU A 666 -28.84 5.72 0.62
CA GLU A 666 -29.23 6.97 -0.04
C GLU A 666 -29.71 6.72 -1.48
N LEU A 667 -29.04 5.84 -2.23
CA LEU A 667 -29.47 5.46 -3.58
C LEU A 667 -30.77 4.65 -3.58
N ASP A 668 -31.01 3.84 -2.56
CA ASP A 668 -32.31 3.20 -2.31
C ASP A 668 -33.42 4.24 -2.09
N ARG A 669 -33.16 5.25 -1.23
CA ARG A 669 -34.09 6.36 -0.98
C ARG A 669 -34.42 7.15 -2.25
N GLN A 670 -33.43 7.40 -3.10
CA GLN A 670 -33.61 8.09 -4.38
C GLN A 670 -34.40 7.26 -5.41
N GLN A 671 -34.30 5.93 -5.36
CA GLN A 671 -34.99 5.01 -6.27
C GLN A 671 -36.38 4.58 -5.78
N GLY A 672 -36.75 4.93 -4.54
CA GLY A 672 -38.08 4.69 -3.97
C GLY A 672 -38.23 3.37 -3.23
N TYR A 673 -37.12 2.67 -2.96
CA TYR A 673 -37.11 1.51 -2.06
C TYR A 673 -37.35 1.97 -0.62
N THR A 674 -38.19 1.24 0.12
CA THR A 674 -38.56 1.52 1.51
C THR A 674 -37.81 0.63 2.51
N HIS A 675 -37.26 -0.49 2.06
CA HIS A 675 -36.50 -1.46 2.86
C HIS A 675 -35.19 -1.85 2.17
N SER A 676 -34.17 -2.20 2.94
CA SER A 676 -32.87 -2.71 2.45
C SER A 676 -32.37 -3.89 3.28
N LEU A 677 -32.20 -5.05 2.65
CA LEU A 677 -31.58 -6.23 3.26
C LEU A 677 -30.06 -6.17 3.05
N ILE A 678 -29.29 -6.03 4.14
CA ILE A 678 -27.83 -5.86 4.10
C ILE A 678 -27.18 -7.16 4.55
N LEU A 679 -26.55 -7.89 3.63
CA LEU A 679 -25.97 -9.20 3.88
C LEU A 679 -24.43 -9.17 3.86
N PRO A 680 -23.76 -9.39 5.02
CA PRO A 680 -22.33 -9.72 5.10
C PRO A 680 -22.05 -11.11 4.50
N TYR A 681 -22.07 -11.19 3.18
CA TYR A 681 -22.13 -12.45 2.45
C TYR A 681 -20.79 -13.18 2.37
N GLU A 682 -19.67 -12.44 2.34
CA GLU A 682 -18.29 -12.93 2.32
C GLU A 682 -17.97 -13.85 3.52
N PHE A 683 -18.56 -13.58 4.68
CA PHE A 683 -18.13 -14.14 5.95
C PHE A 683 -18.67 -15.56 6.20
N TRP A 684 -17.89 -16.38 6.89
CA TRP A 684 -18.28 -17.74 7.29
C TRP A 684 -19.11 -17.77 8.60
N GLY A 685 -19.12 -16.68 9.36
CA GLY A 685 -19.91 -16.48 10.57
C GLY A 685 -19.93 -15.01 10.99
N ASN A 686 -20.67 -14.70 12.07
CA ASN A 686 -20.72 -13.34 12.60
C ASN A 686 -19.40 -12.97 13.29
N ALA A 687 -18.78 -11.88 12.87
CA ALA A 687 -17.38 -11.52 13.14
C ALA A 687 -17.27 -10.04 13.52
N MET A 688 -16.17 -9.60 14.11
CA MET A 688 -15.87 -8.19 14.42
C MET A 688 -16.21 -7.26 13.24
N ASP A 689 -15.82 -7.67 12.04
CA ASP A 689 -16.01 -6.95 10.79
C ASP A 689 -17.48 -6.63 10.48
N ASN A 690 -18.38 -7.55 10.80
CA ASN A 690 -19.82 -7.41 10.51
C ASN A 690 -20.67 -7.08 11.76
N LEU A 691 -20.24 -7.45 12.97
CA LEU A 691 -20.90 -7.11 14.24
C LEU A 691 -20.52 -5.71 14.74
N VAL A 692 -19.28 -5.26 14.50
CA VAL A 692 -18.80 -3.93 14.88
C VAL A 692 -18.69 -3.01 13.67
N TYR A 693 -17.78 -3.26 12.72
CA TYR A 693 -17.40 -2.22 11.76
C TYR A 693 -18.50 -1.89 10.73
N LEU A 694 -19.11 -2.89 10.09
CA LEU A 694 -20.28 -2.69 9.21
C LEU A 694 -21.41 -1.91 9.90
N ARG A 695 -21.68 -2.23 11.17
CA ARG A 695 -22.74 -1.60 11.97
C ARG A 695 -22.37 -0.19 12.42
N GLY A 696 -21.10 0.05 12.76
CA GLY A 696 -20.55 1.38 13.03
C GLY A 696 -20.69 2.31 11.83
N SER A 697 -20.48 1.82 10.61
CA SER A 697 -20.69 2.60 9.37
C SER A 697 -22.15 3.06 9.20
N LEU A 698 -23.11 2.29 9.72
CA LEU A 698 -24.55 2.57 9.71
C LEU A 698 -25.00 3.44 10.89
N GLY A 699 -24.08 3.87 11.76
CA GLY A 699 -24.35 4.77 12.88
C GLY A 699 -24.65 4.07 14.22
N CYS A 700 -24.37 2.77 14.35
CA CYS A 700 -24.41 2.10 15.65
C CYS A 700 -23.33 2.68 16.58
N ALA A 701 -23.73 3.14 17.77
CA ALA A 701 -22.85 3.85 18.68
C ALA A 701 -21.97 2.86 19.48
N PRO A 702 -20.66 3.15 19.67
CA PRO A 702 -19.77 2.30 20.48
C PRO A 702 -20.22 2.07 21.93
N GLU A 703 -21.00 3.01 22.47
CA GLU A 703 -21.30 3.15 23.90
C GLU A 703 -22.52 2.33 24.38
N THR A 704 -23.33 1.77 23.46
CA THR A 704 -24.70 1.30 23.77
C THR A 704 -24.86 -0.20 23.99
N ALA A 705 -23.75 -0.94 24.16
CA ALA A 705 -23.71 -2.41 24.18
C ALA A 705 -24.19 -3.02 22.84
N PRO A 706 -24.36 -4.36 22.68
CA PRO A 706 -24.38 -4.98 21.35
C PRO A 706 -25.52 -4.44 20.48
N CYS A 707 -25.15 -3.92 19.31
CA CYS A 707 -26.09 -3.29 18.37
C CYS A 707 -26.78 -4.32 17.46
N TYR A 708 -26.99 -5.54 17.95
CA TYR A 708 -27.57 -6.69 17.26
C TYR A 708 -28.52 -7.44 18.22
N ASP A 709 -29.41 -8.27 17.68
CA ASP A 709 -30.30 -9.14 18.46
C ASP A 709 -29.76 -10.57 18.63
N ALA A 710 -30.52 -11.46 19.27
CA ALA A 710 -30.08 -12.82 19.59
C ALA A 710 -29.82 -13.73 18.36
N ASP A 711 -30.29 -13.34 17.17
CA ASP A 711 -29.99 -14.02 15.90
C ASP A 711 -28.82 -13.35 15.14
N TYR A 712 -28.20 -12.32 15.76
CA TYR A 712 -27.22 -11.39 15.20
C TYR A 712 -27.73 -10.59 14.00
N GLU A 713 -29.03 -10.28 13.96
CA GLU A 713 -29.61 -9.33 13.01
C GLU A 713 -29.67 -7.91 13.63
N THR A 714 -29.75 -6.86 12.80
CA THR A 714 -29.88 -5.46 13.27
C THR A 714 -30.87 -4.69 12.42
N ASN A 715 -31.95 -4.25 13.04
CA ASN A 715 -33.00 -3.47 12.39
C ASN A 715 -32.85 -1.97 12.69
N GLY A 716 -32.84 -1.13 11.65
CA GLY A 716 -32.60 0.31 11.75
C GLY A 716 -33.31 1.11 10.66
N THR A 717 -32.99 2.42 10.55
CA THR A 717 -33.57 3.30 9.54
C THR A 717 -32.61 4.44 9.19
N HIS A 718 -32.39 4.70 7.90
CA HIS A 718 -31.55 5.79 7.39
C HIS A 718 -32.34 6.67 6.42
N GLU A 719 -32.46 7.97 6.71
CA GLU A 719 -33.27 8.98 5.97
C GLU A 719 -34.70 8.55 5.55
N GLY A 720 -35.29 7.53 6.19
CA GLY A 720 -36.62 7.00 5.88
C GLY A 720 -36.65 5.66 5.13
N VAL A 721 -35.49 5.11 4.76
CA VAL A 721 -35.34 3.71 4.32
C VAL A 721 -35.09 2.85 5.56
N ALA A 722 -35.95 1.86 5.81
CA ALA A 722 -35.70 0.84 6.83
C ALA A 722 -34.59 -0.11 6.36
N TYR A 723 -33.75 -0.61 7.26
CA TYR A 723 -32.74 -1.60 6.90
C TYR A 723 -32.64 -2.71 7.93
N THR A 724 -32.26 -3.90 7.46
CA THR A 724 -31.94 -5.06 8.28
C THR A 724 -30.55 -5.55 7.89
N VAL A 725 -29.57 -5.42 8.80
CA VAL A 725 -28.29 -6.12 8.68
C VAL A 725 -28.52 -7.57 9.10
N LEU A 726 -28.26 -8.49 8.18
CA LEU A 726 -28.52 -9.91 8.35
C LEU A 726 -27.35 -10.64 9.01
N SER A 727 -27.66 -11.78 9.64
CA SER A 727 -26.66 -12.71 10.17
C SER A 727 -25.79 -13.29 9.06
N ALA A 728 -24.46 -13.26 9.21
CA ALA A 728 -23.49 -13.94 8.33
C ALA A 728 -23.48 -15.48 8.53
N THR A 729 -24.01 -15.94 9.67
CA THR A 729 -24.13 -17.36 10.03
C THR A 729 -25.32 -18.02 9.32
N TYR A 730 -25.25 -18.10 7.99
CA TYR A 730 -26.26 -18.70 7.12
C TYR A 730 -25.66 -19.77 6.20
N GLY A 731 -26.49 -20.76 5.83
CA GLY A 731 -26.25 -21.61 4.66
C GLY A 731 -25.01 -22.52 4.69
N THR A 732 -24.49 -22.87 5.86
CA THR A 732 -23.18 -23.55 6.05
C THR A 732 -22.94 -24.74 5.11
N GLU A 733 -23.91 -25.64 4.92
CA GLU A 733 -23.82 -26.77 3.98
C GLU A 733 -23.53 -26.34 2.52
N GLY A 734 -24.10 -25.21 2.08
CA GLY A 734 -23.88 -24.65 0.75
C GLY A 734 -22.53 -23.96 0.61
N LYS A 735 -22.08 -23.27 1.67
CA LYS A 735 -20.72 -22.72 1.76
C LYS A 735 -19.65 -23.84 1.74
N ILE A 736 -19.92 -24.94 2.43
CA ILE A 736 -19.10 -26.17 2.42
C ILE A 736 -19.11 -26.84 1.04
N THR A 737 -20.28 -26.97 0.39
CA THR A 737 -20.41 -27.49 -0.97
C THR A 737 -19.55 -26.69 -1.96
N ALA A 738 -19.54 -25.35 -1.83
CA ALA A 738 -18.74 -24.47 -2.66
C ALA A 738 -17.22 -24.63 -2.43
N LEU A 739 -16.79 -24.81 -1.17
CA LEU A 739 -15.39 -25.06 -0.83
C LEU A 739 -14.92 -26.44 -1.31
N LEU A 740 -15.70 -27.50 -1.07
CA LEU A 740 -15.36 -28.87 -1.49
C LEU A 740 -15.19 -28.99 -3.01
N ALA A 741 -16.01 -28.29 -3.80
CA ALA A 741 -15.87 -28.27 -5.26
C ALA A 741 -14.54 -27.63 -5.73
N GLN A 742 -14.04 -26.58 -5.06
CA GLN A 742 -12.72 -26.01 -5.37
C GLN A 742 -11.58 -26.93 -4.90
N ILE A 743 -11.78 -27.71 -3.83
CA ILE A 743 -10.84 -28.73 -3.37
C ILE A 743 -10.77 -29.90 -4.38
N ASP A 744 -11.91 -30.47 -4.78
CA ASP A 744 -12.00 -31.51 -5.83
C ASP A 744 -11.30 -31.06 -7.13
N ARG A 745 -11.55 -29.81 -7.54
CA ARG A 745 -10.87 -29.18 -8.69
C ARG A 745 -9.36 -29.11 -8.50
N THR A 746 -8.89 -28.62 -7.35
CA THR A 746 -7.46 -28.45 -7.04
C THR A 746 -6.75 -29.81 -6.96
N LEU A 747 -7.41 -30.84 -6.42
CA LEU A 747 -6.92 -32.22 -6.42
C LEU A 747 -6.73 -32.75 -7.84
N ALA A 748 -7.73 -32.61 -8.71
CA ALA A 748 -7.64 -33.06 -10.09
C ALA A 748 -6.53 -32.32 -10.87
N GLU A 749 -6.48 -30.99 -10.77
CA GLU A 749 -5.43 -30.16 -11.40
C GLU A 749 -4.02 -30.51 -10.89
N ALA A 750 -3.87 -30.83 -9.59
CA ALA A 750 -2.60 -31.26 -8.99
C ALA A 750 -2.16 -32.68 -9.42
N LEU A 751 -3.11 -33.59 -9.59
CA LEU A 751 -2.86 -35.01 -9.89
C LEU A 751 -2.79 -35.31 -11.39
N GLY A 752 -2.99 -34.30 -12.24
CA GLY A 752 -2.98 -34.45 -13.70
C GLY A 752 -4.20 -35.18 -14.26
N GLY A 753 -5.31 -35.19 -13.50
CA GLY A 753 -6.62 -35.52 -14.03
C GLY A 753 -7.24 -34.32 -14.76
N GLU A 754 -8.21 -34.57 -15.62
CA GLU A 754 -9.15 -33.51 -15.97
C GLU A 754 -9.92 -33.12 -14.70
N PRO A 755 -10.18 -31.83 -14.44
CA PRO A 755 -11.09 -31.41 -13.38
C PRO A 755 -12.41 -32.17 -13.51
N VAL A 756 -12.92 -32.68 -12.39
CA VAL A 756 -14.35 -32.97 -12.30
C VAL A 756 -15.06 -31.62 -12.19
N GLU A 757 -15.17 -30.94 -13.33
CA GLU A 757 -16.23 -29.96 -13.47
C GLU A 757 -17.53 -30.73 -13.22
N THR A 758 -18.34 -30.22 -12.30
CA THR A 758 -19.75 -30.56 -12.20
C THR A 758 -20.48 -29.95 -13.40
N GLU A 759 -20.09 -30.40 -14.61
CA GLU A 759 -20.87 -30.16 -15.82
C GLU A 759 -22.31 -30.54 -15.53
N ASN A 760 -23.21 -29.68 -16.01
CA ASN A 760 -24.64 -29.82 -15.84
C ASN A 760 -25.08 -31.10 -16.58
N ASP A 761 -25.18 -32.23 -15.87
CA ASP A 761 -25.14 -33.58 -16.44
C ASP A 761 -26.35 -33.89 -17.34
N GLY A 762 -26.21 -33.50 -18.60
CA GLY A 762 -27.22 -33.56 -19.66
C GLY A 762 -27.51 -34.97 -20.17
N ALA A 763 -27.63 -35.94 -19.26
CA ALA A 763 -27.90 -37.36 -19.52
C ALA A 763 -29.35 -37.63 -20.00
N HIS A 764 -29.71 -37.02 -21.12
CA HIS A 764 -30.83 -37.35 -22.03
C HIS A 764 -32.10 -37.98 -21.41
N HIS A 765 -33.15 -37.18 -21.14
CA HIS A 765 -34.35 -37.27 -21.99
C HIS A 765 -35.38 -36.13 -21.92
#